data_AF-A0A4V3WKY3-F1
#
_entry.id   AF-A0A4V3WKY3-F1
#
_cell.length_a   1.000
_cell.length_b   1.000
_cell.length_c   1.000
_cell.angle_alpha   90.00
_cell.angle_beta   90.00
_cell.angle_gamma   90.00
#
_symmetry.space_group_name_H-M   'P 1'
#
loop_
_entity.id
_entity.type
_entity.pdbx_description
1 polymer ?
#
loop_
_entity_poly.entity_id
_entity_poly.type
_entity_poly.pdbx_seq_one_letter_code
_entity_poly.pdbx_strand_id
1 'polypeptide(L)'
;MGKNRQVCEDSRVGSESDESLLKEGKGKRLWKKVKYQLVEYHSLPAFLRDNEFILGHYRSEWPLKQVFLSIFTIHNETLNVWTHLIGFFLFLALTIYTAMKVPKVVDLHTLPHFADVLKKADLHKLHAELLACLPSLPNMPDLNRLREELTNAFASMDLLRSPSTWHIVELLTNCLPERLFHGNHTDVSVLHSMKEDVVSMIAPLMLRPITRWPFYAFLGGAMFCLLASSTCHLLSCHSERLSYIMLRFDYAGIAALIATSFYPPVYYSFMCNPFFCNLYLGFITILGIGTILVSLLPVFQKPEYRKIRASLFFGMGMSGVAPIFHKLILFRNRPEALYTTGYEILMGVFYGIGALIYATRIPERWMPGKFDIAGHSHQLFHVLVVAGAYTHYCAGEHQENWIWRPHTDKNTPPGLKMVSPEHSQFQTSSSLSMAKHGARTKAASFLPDGLLFVGGALVALLTVWALSSFVNPNPSSGFSVNEAKASISSEKRDCAGGAHGVNLRDDPGDPTFYDDPELSYSIGGQEIENWDEKRRDWLKHHPSYAAGAGDRILVVSGSQSSPCKNPIGDHLLLRFFKNKVDYCRIHGYDIFYNNVLLHPKMHTYWAKIPLVRAAMVAHPEAEWIWWVDSDAAFTDMDFKLPLERYKHHNLVVHGWTRMIYEEKSWVSINAGVFLIRNCQWSLDFMEVWASMGPQTPNYEKWGQTLRSALPDKLFPESDDQSGLVYLLLKEREKWGDKIYVEGEYYFEGYWLEIIGTLGNITDKYVGIEKEVQRLRRRRAEVVSENYAAMREPYLKDAGYGRWSWRRPFITHFTGCQPCSGKHNQMYEGETCWDAMQRALNFADNQVLRNYGFMHPDLLDSSFVSPLPFDFPAE
;
A
#
# COMPACT_ATOMS: atom_id res chain seq x y z
N MET A 1 -91.91 -4.95 30.85
CA MET A 1 -93.14 -5.02 30.03
C MET A 1 -92.78 -4.44 28.66
N GLY A 2 -93.00 -5.04 27.51
CA GLY A 2 -93.76 -6.21 27.09
C GLY A 2 -93.88 -6.08 25.56
N LYS A 3 -93.68 -7.21 24.87
CA LYS A 3 -93.64 -7.38 23.41
C LYS A 3 -94.94 -7.00 22.66
N ASN A 4 -94.73 -6.84 21.35
CA ASN A 4 -95.60 -7.19 20.21
C ASN A 4 -96.73 -6.24 19.78
N ARG A 5 -96.69 -5.88 18.48
CA ARG A 5 -97.73 -6.28 17.50
C ARG A 5 -97.21 -6.14 16.07
N GLN A 6 -97.75 -6.98 15.19
CA GLN A 6 -97.37 -7.21 13.79
C GLN A 6 -98.63 -7.11 12.91
N VAL A 7 -98.42 -6.98 11.58
CA VAL A 7 -99.31 -7.35 10.43
C VAL A 7 -100.16 -6.17 9.88
N CYS A 8 -100.29 -5.82 8.57
CA CYS A 8 -100.03 -6.48 7.26
C CYS A 8 -99.83 -5.46 6.07
N GLU A 9 -99.11 -5.91 5.01
CA GLU A 9 -99.28 -5.78 3.51
C GLU A 9 -99.54 -4.41 2.80
N ASP A 10 -99.13 -4.10 1.55
CA ASP A 10 -98.63 -4.87 0.39
C ASP A 10 -97.86 -4.01 -0.68
N SER A 11 -96.95 -4.70 -1.41
CA SER A 11 -96.37 -4.61 -2.80
C SER A 11 -95.80 -3.37 -3.59
N ARG A 12 -94.58 -3.66 -4.16
CA ARG A 12 -93.99 -3.46 -5.54
C ARG A 12 -93.29 -2.14 -5.95
N VAL A 13 -91.94 -2.10 -6.08
CA VAL A 13 -91.00 -2.35 -7.25
C VAL A 13 -90.94 -1.15 -8.24
N GLY A 14 -89.86 -0.37 -8.37
CA GLY A 14 -88.58 -0.57 -9.13
C GLY A 14 -88.61 0.34 -10.39
N SER A 15 -87.60 1.05 -10.93
CA SER A 15 -86.13 0.88 -11.06
C SER A 15 -85.50 2.13 -11.74
N GLU A 16 -84.20 2.42 -11.45
CA GLU A 16 -83.06 2.89 -12.31
C GLU A 16 -83.25 3.98 -13.42
N SER A 17 -82.33 4.87 -13.82
CA SER A 17 -80.87 5.09 -13.68
C SER A 17 -80.45 6.49 -14.23
N ASP A 18 -79.20 6.88 -13.94
CA ASP A 18 -78.25 7.73 -14.70
C ASP A 18 -78.11 9.29 -14.60
N GLU A 19 -76.83 9.65 -14.43
CA GLU A 19 -76.04 10.87 -14.74
C GLU A 19 -76.57 12.30 -14.53
N SER A 20 -75.88 13.06 -13.66
CA SER A 20 -75.00 14.20 -14.03
C SER A 20 -74.73 15.18 -12.88
N LEU A 21 -73.64 15.94 -13.03
CA LEU A 21 -73.26 17.22 -12.37
C LEU A 21 -72.26 17.23 -11.19
N LEU A 22 -71.03 17.56 -11.58
CA LEU A 22 -70.01 18.36 -10.89
C LEU A 22 -70.55 19.29 -9.78
N LYS A 23 -69.89 19.25 -8.61
CA LYS A 23 -69.50 20.46 -7.86
C LYS A 23 -68.39 20.16 -6.84
N GLU A 24 -67.32 20.94 -6.94
CA GLU A 24 -66.19 20.99 -6.02
C GLU A 24 -66.62 21.29 -4.57
N GLY A 25 -65.94 20.64 -3.63
CA GLY A 25 -66.09 20.91 -2.19
C GLY A 25 -64.90 20.38 -1.39
N LYS A 26 -63.89 21.24 -1.22
CA LYS A 26 -62.77 21.21 -0.26
C LYS A 26 -62.83 20.10 0.81
N GLY A 27 -62.22 18.94 0.51
CA GLY A 27 -61.91 17.90 1.49
C GLY A 27 -60.51 18.08 2.06
N LYS A 28 -60.41 18.53 3.32
CA LYS A 28 -59.17 18.49 4.09
C LYS A 28 -58.54 17.10 3.98
N ARG A 29 -57.30 17.07 3.50
CA ARG A 29 -56.43 15.90 3.38
C ARG A 29 -56.26 15.27 4.77
N LEU A 30 -57.15 14.34 5.13
CA LEU A 30 -57.02 13.52 6.32
C LEU A 30 -55.95 12.46 6.04
N TRP A 31 -54.67 12.85 6.15
CA TRP A 31 -53.60 11.86 6.30
C TRP A 31 -53.82 11.17 7.64
N LYS A 32 -54.58 10.06 7.64
CA LYS A 32 -54.54 9.08 8.72
C LYS A 32 -53.07 8.69 8.89
N LYS A 33 -52.45 9.09 10.00
CA LYS A 33 -51.18 8.51 10.47
C LYS A 33 -51.42 7.02 10.67
N VAL A 34 -51.07 6.21 9.68
CA VAL A 34 -50.99 4.75 9.84
C VAL A 34 -49.88 4.50 10.87
N LYS A 35 -50.24 4.11 12.09
CA LYS A 35 -49.28 3.54 13.03
C LYS A 35 -48.86 2.20 12.45
N TYR A 36 -47.59 2.05 12.07
CA TYR A 36 -47.00 0.78 11.67
C TYR A 36 -46.95 -0.13 12.90
N GLN A 37 -48.01 -0.90 13.12
CA GLN A 37 -48.13 -1.84 14.24
C GLN A 37 -47.49 -3.18 13.88
N LEU A 38 -47.01 -3.88 14.90
CA LEU A 38 -46.56 -5.27 14.76
C LEU A 38 -47.77 -6.17 14.56
N VAL A 39 -47.62 -7.20 13.72
CA VAL A 39 -48.71 -8.10 13.35
C VAL A 39 -48.48 -9.52 13.86
N GLU A 40 -49.56 -10.29 13.95
CA GLU A 40 -49.56 -11.71 14.30
C GLU A 40 -49.28 -12.59 13.07
N TYR A 41 -48.80 -13.81 13.30
CA TYR A 41 -48.41 -14.76 12.25
C TYR A 41 -49.53 -15.02 11.22
N HIS A 42 -50.78 -15.12 11.68
CA HIS A 42 -51.96 -15.37 10.83
C HIS A 42 -52.22 -14.26 9.82
N SER A 43 -51.78 -13.04 10.13
CA SER A 43 -51.98 -11.83 9.33
C SER A 43 -50.85 -11.57 8.34
N LEU A 44 -49.77 -12.37 8.37
CA LEU A 44 -48.63 -12.19 7.48
C LEU A 44 -48.95 -12.61 6.04
N PRO A 45 -48.35 -11.94 5.03
CA PRO A 45 -48.33 -12.45 3.67
C PRO A 45 -47.51 -13.75 3.59
N ALA A 46 -47.81 -14.60 2.59
CA ALA A 46 -47.24 -15.94 2.49
C ALA A 46 -45.69 -15.96 2.45
N PHE A 47 -45.05 -14.94 1.88
CA PHE A 47 -43.59 -14.85 1.79
C PHE A 47 -42.88 -14.56 3.13
N LEU A 48 -43.60 -14.07 4.15
CA LEU A 48 -43.07 -13.82 5.51
C LEU A 48 -43.42 -14.92 6.52
N ARG A 49 -44.22 -15.92 6.14
CA ARG A 49 -44.62 -17.03 7.03
C ARG A 49 -43.57 -18.13 7.04
N ASP A 50 -42.52 -17.93 7.82
CA ASP A 50 -41.35 -18.81 7.87
C ASP A 50 -41.38 -19.86 9.00
N ASN A 51 -41.93 -19.48 10.16
CA ASN A 51 -41.95 -20.29 11.37
C ASN A 51 -43.29 -20.18 12.12
N GLU A 52 -44.14 -21.20 12.04
CA GLU A 52 -45.46 -21.21 12.68
C GLU A 52 -45.48 -21.18 14.22
N PHE A 53 -44.32 -21.33 14.88
CA PHE A 53 -44.21 -21.33 16.34
C PHE A 53 -43.96 -19.93 16.94
N ILE A 54 -43.61 -18.95 16.10
CA ILE A 54 -43.49 -17.54 16.48
C ILE A 54 -44.84 -16.88 16.17
N LEU A 55 -45.56 -16.44 17.20
CA LEU A 55 -46.99 -16.10 17.06
C LEU A 55 -47.23 -14.61 16.78
N GLY A 56 -46.36 -13.72 17.24
CA GLY A 56 -46.51 -12.28 17.07
C GLY A 56 -45.21 -11.49 16.87
N HIS A 57 -45.32 -10.18 17.02
CA HIS A 57 -44.20 -9.22 16.93
C HIS A 57 -43.56 -9.07 15.54
N TYR A 58 -44.29 -9.39 14.47
CA TYR A 58 -43.78 -9.27 13.11
C TYR A 58 -43.92 -7.87 12.53
N ARG A 59 -42.94 -7.47 11.70
CA ARG A 59 -43.04 -6.31 10.80
C ARG A 59 -43.57 -6.79 9.45
N SER A 60 -44.55 -6.11 8.87
CA SER A 60 -45.14 -6.47 7.58
C SER A 60 -45.39 -5.25 6.71
N GLU A 61 -44.74 -5.20 5.55
CA GLU A 61 -44.88 -4.18 4.51
C GLU A 61 -44.61 -2.74 5.00
N TRP A 62 -43.64 -2.60 5.92
CA TRP A 62 -43.24 -1.29 6.44
C TRP A 62 -42.45 -0.50 5.38
N PRO A 63 -42.60 0.83 5.26
CA PRO A 63 -41.79 1.64 4.36
C PRO A 63 -40.31 1.63 4.76
N LEU A 64 -39.39 1.70 3.78
CA LEU A 64 -37.94 1.60 4.00
C LEU A 64 -37.42 2.46 5.15
N LYS A 65 -37.86 3.73 5.25
CA LYS A 65 -37.46 4.63 6.35
C LYS A 65 -37.78 4.05 7.73
N GLN A 66 -38.96 3.46 7.89
CA GLN A 66 -39.39 2.83 9.14
C GLN A 66 -38.68 1.50 9.37
N VAL A 67 -38.39 0.76 8.29
CA VAL A 67 -37.59 -0.48 8.35
C VAL A 67 -36.18 -0.19 8.87
N PHE A 68 -35.49 0.83 8.37
CA PHE A 68 -34.18 1.21 8.90
C PHE A 68 -34.25 1.68 10.36
N LEU A 69 -35.24 2.49 10.72
CA LEU A 69 -35.44 2.93 12.10
C LEU A 69 -35.82 1.77 13.04
N SER A 70 -36.40 0.69 12.50
CA SER A 70 -36.84 -0.44 13.30
C SER A 70 -35.70 -1.23 13.95
N ILE A 71 -34.44 -1.02 13.52
CA ILE A 71 -33.26 -1.56 14.21
C ILE A 71 -33.20 -1.15 15.70
N PHE A 72 -33.77 0.00 16.04
CA PHE A 72 -33.88 0.52 17.41
C PHE A 72 -35.23 0.19 18.09
N THR A 73 -36.02 -0.71 17.49
CA THR A 73 -37.32 -1.14 18.00
C THR A 73 -37.34 -2.64 18.25
N ILE A 74 -38.22 -3.08 19.15
CA ILE A 74 -38.33 -4.50 19.52
C ILE A 74 -39.35 -5.18 18.63
N HIS A 75 -38.92 -6.25 17.97
CA HIS A 75 -39.69 -7.12 17.10
C HIS A 75 -39.03 -8.52 17.04
N ASN A 76 -39.68 -9.48 16.38
CA ASN A 76 -39.20 -10.86 16.29
C ASN A 76 -37.79 -10.97 15.64
N GLU A 77 -37.47 -10.08 14.70
CA GLU A 77 -36.16 -10.06 14.02
C GLU A 77 -35.05 -9.30 14.77
N THR A 78 -35.31 -8.66 15.93
CA THR A 78 -34.37 -7.71 16.54
C THR A 78 -33.03 -8.37 16.85
N LEU A 79 -33.03 -9.53 17.50
CA LEU A 79 -31.78 -10.23 17.81
C LEU A 79 -31.16 -10.91 16.59
N ASN A 80 -31.93 -11.31 15.57
CA ASN A 80 -31.35 -11.81 14.31
C ASN A 80 -30.50 -10.72 13.62
N VAL A 81 -31.01 -9.47 13.60
CA VAL A 81 -30.28 -8.31 13.08
C VAL A 81 -29.03 -8.01 13.93
N TRP A 82 -29.20 -7.86 15.25
CA TRP A 82 -28.12 -7.40 16.13
C TRP A 82 -27.01 -8.43 16.34
N THR A 83 -27.32 -9.72 16.45
CA THR A 83 -26.29 -10.77 16.64
C THR A 83 -25.28 -10.78 15.50
N HIS A 84 -25.74 -10.75 14.25
CA HIS A 84 -24.86 -10.68 13.08
C HIS A 84 -24.29 -9.29 12.81
N LEU A 85 -24.97 -8.19 13.19
CA LEU A 85 -24.38 -6.85 13.07
C LEU A 85 -23.21 -6.65 14.03
N ILE A 86 -23.36 -7.08 15.29
CA ILE A 86 -22.28 -7.10 16.28
C ILE A 86 -21.17 -8.04 15.81
N GLY A 87 -21.54 -9.22 15.29
CA GLY A 87 -20.58 -10.14 14.67
C GLY A 87 -19.77 -9.48 13.55
N PHE A 88 -20.41 -8.71 12.66
CA PHE A 88 -19.73 -7.98 11.60
C PHE A 88 -18.69 -7.00 12.17
N PHE A 89 -19.06 -6.18 13.16
CA PHE A 89 -18.11 -5.25 13.78
C PHE A 89 -17.00 -5.95 14.56
N LEU A 90 -17.27 -7.11 15.19
CA LEU A 90 -16.25 -7.95 15.79
C LEU A 90 -15.23 -8.40 14.73
N PHE A 91 -15.69 -8.95 13.60
CA PHE A 91 -14.80 -9.40 12.53
C PHE A 91 -14.08 -8.26 11.82
N LEU A 92 -14.70 -7.08 11.71
CA LEU A 92 -14.03 -5.87 11.24
C LEU A 92 -12.89 -5.47 12.18
N ALA A 93 -13.13 -5.46 13.49
CA ALA A 93 -12.11 -5.16 14.50
C ALA A 93 -10.98 -6.21 14.48
N LEU A 94 -11.30 -7.50 14.35
CA LEU A 94 -10.30 -8.57 14.20
C LEU A 94 -9.49 -8.43 12.91
N THR A 95 -10.11 -7.98 11.81
CA THR A 95 -9.42 -7.71 10.54
C THR A 95 -8.44 -6.54 10.68
N ILE A 96 -8.87 -5.44 11.30
CA ILE A 96 -8.02 -4.28 11.59
C ILE A 96 -6.86 -4.70 12.51
N TYR A 97 -7.14 -5.44 13.58
CA TYR A 97 -6.13 -5.95 14.50
C TYR A 97 -5.09 -6.83 13.79
N THR A 98 -5.55 -7.74 12.94
CA THR A 98 -4.67 -8.62 12.14
C THR A 98 -3.80 -7.82 11.19
N ALA A 99 -4.36 -6.81 10.52
CA ALA A 99 -3.64 -5.91 9.63
C ALA A 99 -2.66 -4.97 10.38
N MET A 100 -2.96 -4.60 11.62
CA MET A 100 -2.08 -3.77 12.46
C MET A 100 -0.92 -4.59 13.08
N LYS A 101 -1.10 -5.90 13.30
CA LYS A 101 -0.04 -6.82 13.76
C LYS A 101 1.00 -7.15 12.68
N VAL A 102 0.91 -6.56 11.49
CA VAL A 102 1.82 -6.79 10.38
C VAL A 102 3.22 -6.25 10.74
N PRO A 103 4.27 -7.10 10.79
CA PRO A 103 5.61 -6.61 10.51
C PRO A 103 5.56 -6.12 9.07
N LYS A 104 5.90 -4.85 8.81
CA LYS A 104 5.91 -4.23 7.48
C LYS A 104 6.86 -4.97 6.53
N VAL A 105 6.44 -6.12 6.02
CA VAL A 105 7.16 -6.91 5.03
C VAL A 105 6.09 -7.56 4.15
N VAL A 106 6.17 -7.26 2.85
CA VAL A 106 5.29 -7.67 1.73
C VAL A 106 4.30 -6.58 1.30
N ASP A 107 4.83 -5.67 0.47
CA ASP A 107 4.05 -4.78 -0.39
C ASP A 107 3.22 -5.58 -1.40
N LEU A 108 1.90 -5.40 -1.35
CA LEU A 108 0.91 -6.01 -2.24
C LEU A 108 0.89 -5.40 -3.66
N HIS A 109 1.89 -4.57 -4.01
CA HIS A 109 1.96 -3.82 -5.26
C HIS A 109 2.73 -4.52 -6.40
N THR A 110 3.28 -5.72 -6.18
CA THR A 110 4.14 -6.42 -7.15
C THR A 110 3.43 -7.41 -8.08
N LEU A 111 2.16 -7.74 -7.84
CA LEU A 111 1.43 -8.76 -8.63
C LEU A 111 1.10 -8.35 -10.08
N PRO A 112 0.78 -7.08 -10.41
CA PRO A 112 0.50 -6.69 -11.79
C PRO A 112 1.76 -6.58 -12.66
N HIS A 113 2.93 -6.32 -12.07
CA HIS A 113 4.18 -6.07 -12.83
C HIS A 113 4.89 -7.35 -13.28
N PHE A 114 4.67 -8.49 -12.63
CA PHE A 114 5.39 -9.73 -12.94
C PHE A 114 4.97 -10.34 -14.30
N ALA A 115 3.69 -10.24 -14.66
CA ALA A 115 3.17 -10.73 -15.94
C ALA A 115 3.62 -9.86 -17.13
N ASP A 116 3.82 -8.56 -16.90
CA ASP A 116 4.28 -7.61 -17.93
C ASP A 116 5.80 -7.65 -18.16
N VAL A 117 6.58 -7.96 -17.12
CA VAL A 117 8.04 -8.17 -17.23
C VAL A 117 8.34 -9.45 -18.03
N LEU A 118 7.56 -10.53 -17.85
CA LEU A 118 7.74 -11.75 -18.64
C LEU A 118 7.35 -11.58 -20.12
N LYS A 119 6.45 -10.63 -20.43
CA LYS A 119 6.04 -10.32 -21.80
C LYS A 119 7.01 -9.40 -22.55
N LYS A 120 7.86 -8.66 -21.84
CA LYS A 120 8.75 -7.64 -22.42
C LYS A 120 10.24 -8.03 -22.47
N ALA A 121 10.62 -9.20 -21.95
CA ALA A 121 11.98 -9.71 -22.08
C ALA A 121 12.19 -10.32 -23.48
N ASP A 122 12.83 -9.57 -24.37
CA ASP A 122 13.15 -9.99 -25.74
C ASP A 122 14.30 -11.02 -25.73
N LEU A 123 13.92 -12.30 -25.62
CA LEU A 123 14.81 -13.47 -25.45
C LEU A 123 15.86 -13.61 -26.57
N HIS A 124 15.66 -12.97 -27.72
CA HIS A 124 16.58 -13.04 -28.86
C HIS A 124 17.84 -12.19 -28.69
N LYS A 125 17.78 -11.10 -27.93
CA LYS A 125 18.93 -10.19 -27.73
C LYS A 125 20.00 -10.81 -26.82
N LEU A 126 19.55 -11.60 -25.84
CA LEU A 126 20.41 -12.34 -24.90
C LEU A 126 21.17 -13.49 -25.57
N HIS A 127 20.62 -14.06 -26.64
CA HIS A 127 21.23 -15.15 -27.40
C HIS A 127 22.32 -14.65 -28.37
N ALA A 128 22.18 -13.43 -28.89
CA ALA A 128 23.11 -12.85 -29.87
C ALA A 128 24.42 -12.35 -29.25
N GLU A 129 24.37 -11.81 -28.02
CA GLU A 129 25.57 -11.33 -27.31
C GLU A 129 26.46 -12.48 -26.81
N LEU A 130 25.88 -13.65 -26.55
CA LEU A 130 26.62 -14.83 -26.09
C LEU A 130 27.43 -15.54 -27.19
N LEU A 131 27.06 -15.37 -28.47
CA LEU A 131 27.70 -16.04 -29.61
C LEU A 131 28.88 -15.27 -30.21
N ALA A 132 29.09 -14.00 -29.84
CA ALA A 132 30.12 -13.14 -30.42
C ALA A 132 31.53 -13.35 -29.85
N CYS A 133 31.68 -14.15 -28.79
CA CYS A 133 32.97 -14.43 -28.16
C CYS A 133 33.27 -15.94 -28.18
N LEU A 134 34.15 -16.42 -29.07
CA LEU A 134 35.23 -17.42 -28.83
C LEU A 134 35.55 -18.33 -30.05
N PRO A 135 36.85 -18.55 -30.40
CA PRO A 135 37.31 -19.63 -31.28
C PRO A 135 38.05 -20.82 -30.56
N SER A 136 37.84 -22.04 -31.11
CA SER A 136 38.59 -23.35 -31.14
C SER A 136 39.37 -24.02 -29.95
N LEU A 137 39.20 -25.37 -29.86
CA LEU A 137 39.41 -26.47 -28.83
C LEU A 137 40.85 -27.06 -28.66
N PRO A 138 41.23 -28.01 -27.71
CA PRO A 138 40.61 -29.36 -27.44
C PRO A 138 40.64 -30.08 -26.01
N ASN A 139 39.60 -30.92 -25.73
CA ASN A 139 39.32 -32.19 -24.94
C ASN A 139 39.89 -32.64 -23.53
N MET A 140 39.02 -33.20 -22.61
CA MET A 140 38.94 -34.59 -22.00
C MET A 140 37.96 -34.72 -20.74
N PRO A 141 37.84 -35.81 -19.89
CA PRO A 141 36.61 -36.63 -19.61
C PRO A 141 35.90 -36.55 -18.22
N ASP A 142 36.19 -35.61 -17.31
CA ASP A 142 35.58 -35.55 -15.95
C ASP A 142 34.11 -35.03 -15.90
N LEU A 143 33.59 -34.52 -17.02
CA LEU A 143 32.25 -33.90 -17.11
C LEU A 143 31.10 -34.91 -16.95
N ASN A 144 31.29 -36.16 -17.38
CA ASN A 144 30.23 -37.16 -17.34
C ASN A 144 29.84 -37.53 -15.90
N ARG A 145 30.82 -37.50 -14.98
CA ARG A 145 30.60 -37.78 -13.56
C ARG A 145 29.84 -36.64 -12.87
N LEU A 146 30.17 -35.39 -13.19
CA LEU A 146 29.49 -34.21 -12.63
C LEU A 146 28.07 -34.06 -13.18
N ARG A 147 27.85 -34.40 -14.45
CA ARG A 147 26.52 -34.44 -15.07
C ARG A 147 25.64 -35.52 -14.45
N GLU A 148 26.17 -36.71 -14.18
CA GLU A 148 25.43 -37.76 -13.47
C GLU A 148 25.10 -37.37 -12.03
N GLU A 149 26.03 -36.73 -11.30
CA GLU A 149 25.78 -36.27 -9.93
C GLU A 149 24.76 -35.12 -9.85
N LEU A 150 24.80 -34.16 -10.78
CA LEU A 150 23.77 -33.12 -10.90
C LEU A 150 22.42 -33.72 -11.31
N THR A 151 22.41 -34.63 -12.28
CA THR A 151 21.17 -35.27 -12.75
C THR A 151 20.55 -36.11 -11.64
N ASN A 152 21.34 -36.77 -10.81
CA ASN A 152 20.86 -37.50 -9.64
C ASN A 152 20.40 -36.57 -8.50
N ALA A 153 21.08 -35.44 -8.27
CA ALA A 153 20.62 -34.42 -7.32
C ALA A 153 19.28 -33.81 -7.74
N PHE A 154 19.10 -33.52 -9.04
CA PHE A 154 17.85 -32.98 -9.59
C PHE A 154 16.75 -34.04 -9.72
N ALA A 155 17.09 -35.29 -10.04
CA ALA A 155 16.13 -36.40 -10.06
C ALA A 155 15.66 -36.81 -8.66
N SER A 156 16.50 -36.63 -7.62
CA SER A 156 16.06 -36.80 -6.22
C SER A 156 15.10 -35.71 -5.73
N MET A 157 14.93 -34.61 -6.50
CA MET A 157 13.96 -33.54 -6.27
C MET A 157 12.71 -33.68 -7.16
N ASP A 158 12.21 -34.91 -7.34
CA ASP A 158 10.98 -35.23 -8.07
C ASP A 158 9.71 -34.73 -7.33
N LEU A 159 9.48 -33.41 -7.35
CA LEU A 159 8.23 -32.78 -6.93
C LEU A 159 7.76 -31.65 -7.86
N LEU A 160 8.12 -31.71 -9.14
CA LEU A 160 7.68 -30.74 -10.15
C LEU A 160 7.02 -31.43 -11.35
N ARG A 161 5.71 -31.63 -11.26
CA ARG A 161 4.87 -31.89 -12.44
C ARG A 161 4.19 -30.59 -12.88
N SER A 162 4.99 -29.64 -13.38
CA SER A 162 4.52 -28.52 -14.20
C SER A 162 5.31 -28.52 -15.52
N PRO A 163 4.68 -28.60 -16.71
CA PRO A 163 5.39 -28.69 -17.99
C PRO A 163 6.23 -27.46 -18.33
N SER A 164 5.95 -26.29 -17.73
CA SER A 164 6.68 -25.04 -17.99
C SER A 164 8.06 -25.01 -17.34
N THR A 165 8.23 -25.68 -16.20
CA THR A 165 9.50 -25.70 -15.45
C THR A 165 10.50 -26.66 -16.09
N TRP A 166 10.01 -27.74 -16.71
CA TRP A 166 10.87 -28.68 -17.46
C TRP A 166 11.55 -28.01 -18.65
N HIS A 167 10.86 -27.10 -19.37
CA HIS A 167 11.50 -26.34 -20.45
C HIS A 167 12.57 -25.35 -19.97
N ILE A 168 12.43 -24.78 -18.77
CA ILE A 168 13.42 -23.87 -18.17
C ILE A 168 14.63 -24.65 -17.64
N VAL A 169 14.40 -25.80 -17.00
CA VAL A 169 15.47 -26.68 -16.51
C VAL A 169 16.21 -27.33 -17.68
N GLU A 170 15.51 -27.70 -18.75
CA GLU A 170 16.08 -28.21 -20.01
C GLU A 170 16.81 -27.10 -20.79
N LEU A 171 16.34 -25.84 -20.77
CA LEU A 171 17.09 -24.68 -21.27
C LEU A 171 18.37 -24.43 -20.45
N LEU A 172 18.29 -24.49 -19.11
CA LEU A 172 19.41 -24.23 -18.21
C LEU A 172 20.46 -25.35 -18.26
N THR A 173 20.04 -26.61 -18.43
CA THR A 173 20.96 -27.74 -18.65
C THR A 173 21.54 -27.78 -20.07
N ASN A 174 20.82 -27.27 -21.08
CA ASN A 174 21.34 -27.09 -22.44
C ASN A 174 22.16 -25.78 -22.62
N CYS A 175 22.11 -24.85 -21.67
CA CYS A 175 22.92 -23.62 -21.64
C CYS A 175 24.23 -23.77 -20.86
N LEU A 176 24.55 -24.94 -20.30
CA LEU A 176 25.85 -25.20 -19.69
C LEU A 176 26.91 -25.40 -20.79
N PRO A 177 27.96 -24.56 -20.88
CA PRO A 177 28.95 -24.66 -21.94
C PRO A 177 29.80 -25.92 -21.78
N GLU A 178 29.92 -26.72 -22.84
CA GLU A 178 30.78 -27.92 -22.94
C GLU A 178 32.30 -27.63 -22.93
N ARG A 179 32.77 -26.48 -22.43
CA ARG A 179 34.18 -26.04 -22.63
C ARG A 179 34.86 -25.29 -21.48
N LEU A 180 34.41 -25.47 -20.24
CA LEU A 180 35.01 -24.79 -19.10
C LEU A 180 36.12 -25.57 -18.39
N PHE A 181 37.10 -26.16 -19.08
CA PHE A 181 38.29 -26.72 -18.40
C PHE A 181 39.52 -26.58 -19.34
N HIS A 182 40.70 -26.06 -18.98
CA HIS A 182 41.42 -26.06 -17.70
C HIS A 182 42.45 -24.92 -17.52
N GLY A 183 42.81 -24.65 -16.25
CA GLY A 183 44.08 -24.11 -15.77
C GLY A 183 44.14 -24.24 -14.24
N ASN A 184 45.25 -24.79 -13.72
CA ASN A 184 45.46 -25.32 -12.37
C ASN A 184 44.97 -24.46 -11.18
N HIS A 185 44.46 -25.15 -10.15
CA HIS A 185 43.96 -24.67 -8.85
C HIS A 185 42.60 -23.98 -8.89
N THR A 186 41.54 -24.78 -8.79
CA THR A 186 40.29 -24.34 -8.18
C THR A 186 40.12 -25.10 -6.87
N ASP A 187 40.22 -24.36 -5.76
CA ASP A 187 39.99 -24.88 -4.42
C ASP A 187 38.57 -25.45 -4.32
N VAL A 188 38.44 -26.60 -3.64
CA VAL A 188 37.17 -27.25 -3.30
C VAL A 188 36.21 -26.30 -2.56
N SER A 189 36.74 -25.25 -1.91
CA SER A 189 35.97 -24.17 -1.28
C SER A 189 35.24 -23.26 -2.27
N VAL A 190 35.80 -23.01 -3.46
CA VAL A 190 35.18 -22.16 -4.49
C VAL A 190 34.01 -22.89 -5.14
N LEU A 191 34.13 -24.20 -5.36
CA LEU A 191 33.04 -25.01 -5.89
C LEU A 191 31.90 -25.18 -4.86
N HIS A 192 32.24 -25.28 -3.57
CA HIS A 192 31.25 -25.28 -2.49
C HIS A 192 30.61 -23.90 -2.29
N SER A 193 31.37 -22.81 -2.42
CA SER A 193 30.86 -21.43 -2.41
C SER A 193 29.92 -21.21 -3.57
N MET A 194 30.31 -21.56 -4.80
CA MET A 194 29.43 -21.41 -5.97
C MET A 194 28.18 -22.30 -5.88
N LYS A 195 28.27 -23.49 -5.27
CA LYS A 195 27.09 -24.31 -4.94
C LYS A 195 26.18 -23.61 -3.94
N GLU A 196 26.73 -23.06 -2.86
CA GLU A 196 25.98 -22.28 -1.84
C GLU A 196 25.44 -20.95 -2.40
N ASP A 197 26.17 -20.30 -3.31
CA ASP A 197 25.82 -19.03 -3.95
C ASP A 197 24.75 -19.24 -5.02
N VAL A 198 24.80 -20.33 -5.79
CA VAL A 198 23.74 -20.70 -6.73
C VAL A 198 22.50 -21.19 -5.97
N VAL A 199 22.67 -21.97 -4.89
CA VAL A 199 21.55 -22.38 -4.02
C VAL A 199 20.96 -21.17 -3.29
N SER A 200 21.74 -20.20 -2.85
CA SER A 200 21.25 -18.97 -2.19
C SER A 200 20.73 -17.91 -3.16
N MET A 201 21.17 -17.91 -4.43
CA MET A 201 20.65 -17.06 -5.50
C MET A 201 19.34 -17.63 -6.08
N ILE A 202 19.15 -18.96 -6.04
CA ILE A 202 17.91 -19.64 -6.43
C ILE A 202 16.95 -19.83 -5.25
N ALA A 203 17.42 -19.79 -3.99
CA ALA A 203 16.57 -19.88 -2.81
C ALA A 203 15.42 -18.85 -2.77
N PRO A 204 15.61 -17.57 -3.18
CA PRO A 204 14.52 -16.59 -3.30
C PRO A 204 13.54 -16.90 -4.45
N LEU A 205 13.99 -17.62 -5.49
CA LEU A 205 13.14 -18.10 -6.58
C LEU A 205 12.32 -19.34 -6.17
N MET A 206 12.75 -20.07 -5.13
CA MET A 206 12.13 -21.31 -4.65
C MET A 206 11.32 -21.13 -3.35
N LEU A 207 11.54 -20.05 -2.59
CA LEU A 207 10.73 -19.66 -1.45
C LEU A 207 9.55 -18.79 -1.92
N ARG A 208 8.40 -19.42 -2.19
CA ARG A 208 7.14 -18.65 -2.27
C ARG A 208 6.99 -17.89 -0.93
N PRO A 209 6.91 -16.55 -0.92
CA PRO A 209 6.61 -15.83 0.31
C PRO A 209 5.29 -16.37 0.87
N ILE A 210 5.28 -16.74 2.15
CA ILE A 210 4.06 -17.29 2.77
C ILE A 210 3.06 -16.14 2.88
N THR A 211 2.02 -16.21 2.06
CA THR A 211 1.05 -15.13 1.93
C THR A 211 -0.08 -15.24 2.96
N ARG A 212 -0.60 -14.09 3.42
CA ARG A 212 -1.76 -14.00 4.35
C ARG A 212 -3.11 -13.82 3.65
N TRP A 213 -3.15 -13.83 2.31
CA TRP A 213 -4.41 -13.73 1.56
C TRP A 213 -5.46 -14.79 1.97
N PRO A 214 -5.11 -16.05 2.34
CA PRO A 214 -6.12 -17.04 2.76
C PRO A 214 -6.88 -16.59 4.01
N PHE A 215 -6.18 -15.96 4.96
CA PHE A 215 -6.74 -15.46 6.20
C PHE A 215 -7.63 -14.23 5.98
N TYR A 216 -7.20 -13.28 5.13
CA TYR A 216 -8.04 -12.15 4.74
C TYR A 216 -9.26 -12.55 3.90
N ALA A 217 -9.15 -13.58 3.06
CA ALA A 217 -10.29 -14.12 2.32
C ALA A 217 -11.36 -14.70 3.26
N PHE A 218 -10.94 -15.44 4.30
CA PHE A 218 -11.84 -15.91 5.37
C PHE A 218 -12.52 -14.75 6.11
N LEU A 219 -11.74 -13.75 6.56
CA LEU A 219 -12.27 -12.58 7.25
C LEU A 219 -13.28 -11.81 6.38
N GLY A 220 -12.98 -11.63 5.09
CA GLY A 220 -13.89 -11.03 4.11
C GLY A 220 -15.18 -11.84 3.91
N GLY A 221 -15.06 -13.17 3.78
CA GLY A 221 -16.22 -14.07 3.67
C GLY A 221 -17.11 -14.06 4.91
N ALA A 222 -16.52 -14.01 6.12
CA ALA A 222 -17.25 -13.87 7.38
C ALA A 222 -17.98 -12.53 7.48
N MET A 223 -17.30 -11.42 7.18
CA MET A 223 -17.93 -10.10 7.16
C MET A 223 -19.08 -10.02 6.14
N PHE A 224 -18.89 -10.58 4.94
CA PHE A 224 -19.94 -10.62 3.92
C PHE A 224 -21.16 -11.42 4.39
N CYS A 225 -20.95 -12.61 4.95
CA CYS A 225 -22.04 -13.45 5.47
C CYS A 225 -22.84 -12.74 6.56
N LEU A 226 -22.16 -12.17 7.56
CA LEU A 226 -22.79 -11.52 8.70
C LEU A 226 -23.56 -10.26 8.30
N LEU A 227 -22.97 -9.43 7.41
CA LEU A 227 -23.64 -8.23 6.92
C LEU A 227 -24.83 -8.56 6.01
N ALA A 228 -24.68 -9.53 5.10
CA ALA A 228 -25.76 -9.97 4.22
C ALA A 228 -26.94 -10.50 5.04
N SER A 229 -26.67 -11.29 6.06
CA SER A 229 -27.69 -11.81 6.97
C SER A 229 -28.37 -10.71 7.78
N SER A 230 -27.60 -9.82 8.43
CA SER A 230 -28.18 -8.72 9.21
C SER A 230 -29.05 -7.80 8.36
N THR A 231 -28.59 -7.48 7.14
CA THR A 231 -29.32 -6.68 6.17
C THR A 231 -30.59 -7.41 5.71
N CYS A 232 -30.52 -8.73 5.52
CA CYS A 232 -31.67 -9.54 5.15
C CYS A 232 -32.77 -9.50 6.20
N HIS A 233 -32.44 -9.78 7.46
CA HIS A 233 -33.39 -9.72 8.56
C HIS A 233 -33.92 -8.31 8.82
N LEU A 234 -33.12 -7.27 8.53
CA LEU A 234 -33.58 -5.90 8.65
C LEU A 234 -34.62 -5.58 7.56
N LEU A 235 -34.31 -5.88 6.29
CA LEU A 235 -35.04 -5.38 5.11
C LEU A 235 -36.18 -6.28 4.60
N SER A 236 -36.21 -7.56 4.99
CA SER A 236 -37.16 -8.53 4.40
C SER A 236 -38.63 -8.19 4.63
N CYS A 237 -38.96 -7.43 5.67
CA CYS A 237 -40.34 -7.03 5.94
C CYS A 237 -40.89 -5.95 4.99
N HIS A 238 -40.06 -5.34 4.13
CA HIS A 238 -40.48 -4.19 3.30
C HIS A 238 -41.41 -4.57 2.15
N SER A 239 -41.02 -5.57 1.35
CA SER A 239 -41.78 -6.06 0.19
C SER A 239 -41.32 -7.45 -0.21
N GLU A 240 -42.19 -8.21 -0.88
CA GLU A 240 -41.88 -9.55 -1.39
C GLU A 240 -40.63 -9.56 -2.27
N ARG A 241 -40.51 -8.57 -3.18
CA ARG A 241 -39.34 -8.43 -4.06
C ARG A 241 -38.06 -8.21 -3.27
N LEU A 242 -38.08 -7.34 -2.25
CA LEU A 242 -36.89 -7.05 -1.47
C LEU A 242 -36.50 -8.23 -0.58
N SER A 243 -37.47 -8.86 0.09
CA SER A 243 -37.27 -10.09 0.85
C SER A 243 -36.59 -11.18 0.02
N TYR A 244 -37.09 -11.37 -1.21
CA TYR A 244 -36.57 -12.34 -2.14
C TYR A 244 -35.11 -12.07 -2.56
N ILE A 245 -34.77 -10.81 -2.84
CA ILE A 245 -33.39 -10.42 -3.20
C ILE A 245 -32.47 -10.60 -1.99
N MET A 246 -32.90 -10.16 -0.82
CA MET A 246 -32.09 -10.23 0.40
C MET A 246 -31.81 -11.67 0.84
N LEU A 247 -32.80 -12.55 0.75
CA LEU A 247 -32.64 -13.97 1.09
C LEU A 247 -31.62 -14.68 0.18
N ARG A 248 -31.49 -14.25 -1.07
CA ARG A 248 -30.44 -14.74 -1.99
C ARG A 248 -29.05 -14.30 -1.55
N PHE A 249 -28.90 -13.04 -1.15
CA PHE A 249 -27.63 -12.53 -0.63
C PHE A 249 -27.23 -13.23 0.66
N ASP A 250 -28.20 -13.51 1.54
CA ASP A 250 -27.98 -14.25 2.79
C ASP A 250 -27.46 -15.68 2.52
N TYR A 251 -28.11 -16.41 1.60
CA TYR A 251 -27.65 -17.74 1.18
C TYR A 251 -26.28 -17.73 0.49
N ALA A 252 -26.00 -16.70 -0.33
CA ALA A 252 -24.69 -16.51 -0.91
C ALA A 252 -23.63 -16.22 0.17
N GLY A 253 -24.01 -15.49 1.22
CA GLY A 253 -23.20 -15.24 2.41
C GLY A 253 -22.76 -16.53 3.10
N ILE A 254 -23.71 -17.43 3.37
CA ILE A 254 -23.42 -18.75 3.98
C ILE A 254 -22.44 -19.55 3.12
N ALA A 255 -22.67 -19.63 1.81
CA ALA A 255 -21.77 -20.33 0.89
C ALA A 255 -20.36 -19.72 0.88
N ALA A 256 -20.26 -18.39 0.86
CA ALA A 256 -18.99 -17.68 0.86
C ALA A 256 -18.21 -17.88 2.17
N LEU A 257 -18.89 -17.83 3.32
CA LEU A 257 -18.27 -18.13 4.62
C LEU A 257 -17.72 -19.56 4.65
N ILE A 258 -18.52 -20.56 4.25
CA ILE A 258 -18.06 -21.96 4.23
C ILE A 258 -16.86 -22.13 3.28
N ALA A 259 -16.90 -21.55 2.08
CA ALA A 259 -15.82 -21.72 1.13
C ALA A 259 -14.52 -21.06 1.59
N THR A 260 -14.60 -19.80 2.04
CA THR A 260 -13.42 -19.04 2.45
C THR A 260 -12.83 -19.52 3.78
N SER A 261 -13.62 -20.12 4.66
CA SER A 261 -13.11 -20.67 5.93
C SER A 261 -12.22 -21.91 5.75
N PHE A 262 -12.27 -22.56 4.58
CA PHE A 262 -11.37 -23.65 4.22
C PHE A 262 -9.99 -23.12 3.79
N TYR A 263 -9.87 -21.86 3.38
CA TYR A 263 -8.65 -21.36 2.77
C TYR A 263 -7.46 -21.35 3.75
N PRO A 264 -7.56 -20.80 4.98
CA PRO A 264 -6.46 -20.84 5.93
C PRO A 264 -6.02 -22.26 6.33
N PRO A 265 -6.90 -23.16 6.83
CA PRO A 265 -6.47 -24.46 7.30
C PRO A 265 -5.93 -25.34 6.18
N VAL A 266 -6.47 -25.25 4.96
CA VAL A 266 -5.96 -26.03 3.81
C VAL A 266 -4.64 -25.45 3.32
N TYR A 267 -4.56 -24.13 3.12
CA TYR A 267 -3.35 -23.50 2.59
C TYR A 267 -2.16 -23.71 3.53
N TYR A 268 -2.31 -23.42 4.83
CA TYR A 268 -1.21 -23.54 5.78
C TYR A 268 -0.85 -24.99 6.11
N SER A 269 -1.80 -25.93 6.04
CA SER A 269 -1.49 -27.35 6.28
C SER A 269 -0.84 -28.05 5.09
N PHE A 270 -1.18 -27.64 3.86
CA PHE A 270 -0.73 -28.30 2.64
C PHE A 270 0.19 -27.43 1.76
N MET A 271 0.66 -26.26 2.23
CA MET A 271 1.56 -25.41 1.44
C MET A 271 2.83 -26.13 0.94
N CYS A 272 3.33 -27.11 1.69
CA CYS A 272 4.47 -27.96 1.30
C CYS A 272 4.07 -29.15 0.40
N ASN A 273 2.77 -29.36 0.16
CA ASN A 273 2.25 -30.37 -0.76
C ASN A 273 1.26 -29.71 -1.75
N PRO A 274 1.77 -29.07 -2.83
CA PRO A 274 0.98 -28.23 -3.71
C PRO A 274 -0.18 -28.95 -4.40
N PHE A 275 -0.04 -30.26 -4.66
CA PHE A 275 -1.10 -31.05 -5.28
C PHE A 275 -2.36 -31.09 -4.39
N PHE A 276 -2.21 -31.49 -3.12
CA PHE A 276 -3.35 -31.57 -2.20
C PHE A 276 -3.86 -30.19 -1.79
N CYS A 277 -2.98 -29.20 -1.64
CA CYS A 277 -3.38 -27.82 -1.42
C CYS A 277 -4.31 -27.31 -2.53
N ASN A 278 -3.87 -27.42 -3.80
CA ASN A 278 -4.65 -26.97 -4.95
C ASN A 278 -5.92 -27.81 -5.15
N LEU A 279 -5.87 -29.12 -4.88
CA LEU A 279 -7.02 -30.00 -4.99
C LEU A 279 -8.13 -29.59 -4.02
N TYR A 280 -7.81 -29.43 -2.73
CA TYR A 280 -8.81 -29.09 -1.71
C TYR A 280 -9.30 -27.65 -1.85
N LEU A 281 -8.41 -26.67 -2.11
CA LEU A 281 -8.80 -25.28 -2.36
C LEU A 281 -9.63 -25.16 -3.65
N GLY A 282 -9.22 -25.79 -4.73
CA GLY A 282 -9.97 -25.79 -5.99
C GLY A 282 -11.34 -26.44 -5.84
N PHE A 283 -11.41 -27.60 -5.17
CA PHE A 283 -12.66 -28.30 -4.92
C PHE A 283 -13.66 -27.44 -4.14
N ILE A 284 -13.26 -26.87 -3.00
CA ILE A 284 -14.18 -26.05 -2.19
C ILE A 284 -14.55 -24.75 -2.88
N THR A 285 -13.64 -24.14 -3.65
CA THR A 285 -13.92 -22.92 -4.42
C THR A 285 -14.96 -23.18 -5.52
N ILE A 286 -14.79 -24.25 -6.30
CA ILE A 286 -15.74 -24.64 -7.35
C ILE A 286 -17.10 -24.98 -6.74
N LEU A 287 -17.11 -25.72 -5.63
CA LEU A 287 -18.34 -26.09 -4.93
C LEU A 287 -19.04 -24.85 -4.34
N GLY A 288 -18.28 -23.88 -3.80
CA GLY A 288 -18.78 -22.61 -3.29
C GLY A 288 -19.38 -21.74 -4.38
N ILE A 289 -18.67 -21.55 -5.50
CA ILE A 289 -19.18 -20.80 -6.67
C ILE A 289 -20.45 -21.48 -7.22
N GLY A 290 -20.42 -22.80 -7.39
CA GLY A 290 -21.58 -23.57 -7.84
C GLY A 290 -22.78 -23.38 -6.91
N THR A 291 -22.56 -23.41 -5.59
CA THR A 291 -23.61 -23.22 -4.59
C THR A 291 -24.15 -21.79 -4.59
N ILE A 292 -23.30 -20.77 -4.77
CA ILE A 292 -23.73 -19.37 -4.93
C ILE A 292 -24.58 -19.23 -6.19
N LEU A 293 -24.10 -19.71 -7.33
CA LEU A 293 -24.84 -19.63 -8.60
C LEU A 293 -26.22 -20.30 -8.48
N VAL A 294 -26.27 -21.49 -7.88
CA VAL A 294 -27.53 -22.21 -7.61
C VAL A 294 -28.42 -21.45 -6.63
N SER A 295 -27.86 -20.80 -5.60
CA SER A 295 -28.63 -20.02 -4.62
C SER A 295 -29.20 -18.71 -5.17
N LEU A 296 -28.56 -18.15 -6.21
CA LEU A 296 -29.01 -16.99 -6.96
C LEU A 296 -30.09 -17.34 -8.00
N LEU A 297 -30.27 -18.62 -8.34
CA LEU A 297 -31.30 -19.05 -9.29
C LEU A 297 -32.71 -18.95 -8.69
N PRO A 298 -33.67 -18.37 -9.43
CA PRO A 298 -35.02 -18.12 -8.92
C PRO A 298 -35.79 -19.39 -8.55
N VAL A 299 -35.54 -20.48 -9.28
CA VAL A 299 -36.21 -21.78 -9.10
C VAL A 299 -35.84 -22.42 -7.77
N PHE A 300 -34.58 -22.24 -7.34
CA PHE A 300 -34.02 -22.93 -6.19
C PHE A 300 -34.42 -22.31 -4.84
N GLN A 301 -35.16 -21.19 -4.86
CA GLN A 301 -35.68 -20.48 -3.70
C GLN A 301 -37.05 -21.00 -3.23
N LYS A 302 -37.76 -21.79 -4.07
CA LYS A 302 -39.05 -22.37 -3.69
C LYS A 302 -38.92 -23.21 -2.40
N PRO A 303 -39.94 -23.25 -1.53
CA PRO A 303 -39.92 -24.05 -0.29
C PRO A 303 -39.59 -25.53 -0.52
N GLU A 304 -39.97 -26.06 -1.68
CA GLU A 304 -39.69 -27.43 -2.15
C GLU A 304 -38.18 -27.77 -2.18
N TYR A 305 -37.32 -26.79 -2.46
CA TYR A 305 -35.87 -26.98 -2.57
C TYR A 305 -35.12 -26.71 -1.26
N ARG A 306 -35.82 -26.43 -0.14
CA ARG A 306 -35.22 -26.16 1.18
C ARG A 306 -34.29 -27.29 1.64
N LYS A 307 -34.71 -28.54 1.42
CA LYS A 307 -33.90 -29.72 1.76
C LYS A 307 -32.62 -29.79 0.92
N ILE A 308 -32.70 -29.47 -0.37
CA ILE A 308 -31.56 -29.50 -1.29
C ILE A 308 -30.56 -28.41 -0.93
N ARG A 309 -31.03 -27.19 -0.61
CA ARG A 309 -30.16 -26.09 -0.10
C ARG A 309 -29.43 -26.50 1.17
N ALA A 310 -30.15 -27.04 2.16
CA ALA A 310 -29.55 -27.51 3.41
C ALA A 310 -28.51 -28.63 3.16
N SER A 311 -28.81 -29.58 2.28
CA SER A 311 -27.87 -30.64 1.90
C SER A 311 -26.62 -30.11 1.19
N LEU A 312 -26.73 -29.05 0.37
CA LEU A 312 -25.58 -28.42 -0.27
C LEU A 312 -24.65 -27.76 0.76
N PHE A 313 -25.20 -26.94 1.66
CA PHE A 313 -24.39 -26.31 2.71
C PHE A 313 -23.77 -27.34 3.66
N PHE A 314 -24.54 -28.37 4.03
CA PHE A 314 -24.05 -29.47 4.85
C PHE A 314 -22.94 -30.26 4.13
N GLY A 315 -23.12 -30.58 2.85
CA GLY A 315 -22.12 -31.26 2.03
C GLY A 315 -20.83 -30.46 1.88
N MET A 316 -20.94 -29.14 1.70
CA MET A 316 -19.79 -28.23 1.70
C MET A 316 -19.04 -28.31 3.04
N GLY A 317 -19.74 -28.18 4.17
CA GLY A 317 -19.12 -28.27 5.49
C GLY A 317 -18.46 -29.63 5.76
N MET A 318 -19.15 -30.72 5.42
CA MET A 318 -18.65 -32.09 5.60
C MET A 318 -17.43 -32.41 4.72
N SER A 319 -17.26 -31.73 3.59
CA SER A 319 -16.07 -31.90 2.75
C SER A 319 -14.77 -31.54 3.47
N GLY A 320 -14.84 -30.75 4.55
CA GLY A 320 -13.71 -30.39 5.41
C GLY A 320 -13.13 -31.54 6.22
N VAL A 321 -13.87 -32.64 6.40
CA VAL A 321 -13.36 -33.82 7.11
C VAL A 321 -12.17 -34.45 6.37
N ALA A 322 -12.21 -34.47 5.03
CA ALA A 322 -11.15 -35.06 4.22
C ALA A 322 -9.77 -34.38 4.39
N PRO A 323 -9.63 -33.04 4.23
CA PRO A 323 -8.35 -32.36 4.47
C PRO A 323 -7.91 -32.43 5.95
N ILE A 324 -8.82 -32.41 6.91
CA ILE A 324 -8.47 -32.56 8.34
C ILE A 324 -7.88 -33.95 8.61
N PHE A 325 -8.52 -35.00 8.11
CA PHE A 325 -8.04 -36.37 8.28
C PHE A 325 -6.68 -36.56 7.58
N HIS A 326 -6.52 -36.01 6.38
CA HIS A 326 -5.26 -36.04 5.65
C HIS A 326 -4.15 -35.29 6.40
N LYS A 327 -4.45 -34.11 6.97
CA LYS A 327 -3.52 -33.36 7.84
C LYS A 327 -3.07 -34.20 9.04
N LEU A 328 -4.01 -34.89 9.70
CA LEU A 328 -3.69 -35.75 10.84
C LEU A 328 -2.81 -36.95 10.46
N ILE A 329 -3.01 -37.55 9.29
CA ILE A 329 -2.14 -38.64 8.80
C ILE A 329 -0.71 -38.13 8.60
N LEU A 330 -0.55 -36.97 7.96
CA LEU A 330 0.77 -36.40 7.64
C LEU A 330 1.50 -35.87 8.86
N PHE A 331 0.79 -35.28 9.82
CA PHE A 331 1.39 -34.53 10.93
C PHE A 331 1.03 -35.06 12.33
N ARG A 332 0.62 -36.33 12.46
CA ARG A 332 0.24 -36.98 13.74
C ARG A 332 1.21 -36.77 14.90
N ASN A 333 2.51 -36.69 14.63
CA ASN A 333 3.55 -36.58 15.65
C ASN A 333 3.85 -35.12 16.05
N ARG A 334 3.11 -34.14 15.52
CA ARG A 334 3.29 -32.71 15.81
C ARG A 334 2.15 -32.19 16.70
N PRO A 335 2.44 -31.70 17.92
CA PRO A 335 1.40 -31.24 18.84
C PRO A 335 0.59 -30.05 18.28
N GLU A 336 1.18 -29.24 17.39
CA GLU A 336 0.55 -28.08 16.77
C GLU A 336 -0.55 -28.47 15.77
N ALA A 337 -0.36 -29.58 15.05
CA ALA A 337 -1.36 -30.14 14.16
C ALA A 337 -2.59 -30.65 14.94
N LEU A 338 -2.38 -31.23 16.12
CA LEU A 338 -3.45 -31.68 17.01
C LEU A 338 -4.20 -30.48 17.62
N TYR A 339 -3.46 -29.45 18.06
CA TYR A 339 -4.05 -28.25 18.66
C TYR A 339 -4.95 -27.48 17.69
N THR A 340 -4.48 -27.25 16.45
CA THR A 340 -5.28 -26.61 15.40
C THR A 340 -6.48 -27.46 14.98
N THR A 341 -6.33 -28.79 14.97
CA THR A 341 -7.46 -29.71 14.72
C THR A 341 -8.52 -29.63 15.82
N GLY A 342 -8.12 -29.39 17.08
CA GLY A 342 -9.07 -29.16 18.17
C GLY A 342 -10.01 -27.99 17.90
N TYR A 343 -9.50 -26.87 17.38
CA TYR A 343 -10.32 -25.73 16.99
C TYR A 343 -11.22 -26.02 15.79
N GLU A 344 -10.72 -26.75 14.78
CA GLU A 344 -11.51 -27.16 13.60
C GLU A 344 -12.68 -28.07 14.00
N ILE A 345 -12.46 -29.00 14.95
CA ILE A 345 -13.53 -29.84 15.51
C ILE A 345 -14.53 -28.99 16.30
N LEU A 346 -14.05 -28.11 17.18
CA LEU A 346 -14.91 -27.24 18.00
C LEU A 346 -15.81 -26.35 17.14
N MET A 347 -15.26 -25.78 16.08
CA MET A 347 -15.98 -25.06 15.04
C MET A 347 -17.04 -25.93 14.36
N GLY A 348 -16.67 -27.15 13.95
CA GLY A 348 -17.62 -28.12 13.37
C GLY A 348 -18.78 -28.45 14.31
N VAL A 349 -18.51 -28.54 15.63
CA VAL A 349 -19.52 -28.74 16.67
C VAL A 349 -20.46 -27.53 16.75
N PHE A 350 -19.95 -26.30 16.74
CA PHE A 350 -20.80 -25.10 16.76
C PHE A 350 -21.73 -25.03 15.55
N TYR A 351 -21.21 -25.24 14.33
CA TYR A 351 -22.04 -25.27 13.13
C TYR A 351 -23.04 -26.43 13.13
N GLY A 352 -22.63 -27.62 13.58
CA GLY A 352 -23.50 -28.79 13.65
C GLY A 352 -24.65 -28.61 14.63
N ILE A 353 -24.37 -28.13 15.84
CA ILE A 353 -25.39 -27.81 16.85
C ILE A 353 -26.31 -26.70 16.34
N GLY A 354 -25.75 -25.65 15.74
CA GLY A 354 -26.53 -24.54 15.18
C GLY A 354 -27.50 -25.02 14.09
N ALA A 355 -27.01 -25.81 13.14
CA ALA A 355 -27.83 -26.38 12.08
C ALA A 355 -28.93 -27.29 12.64
N LEU A 356 -28.63 -28.09 13.67
CA LEU A 356 -29.60 -28.94 14.34
C LEU A 356 -30.69 -28.12 15.04
N ILE A 357 -30.32 -27.09 15.79
CA ILE A 357 -31.24 -26.17 16.47
C ILE A 357 -32.16 -25.49 15.44
N TYR A 358 -31.57 -24.94 14.37
CA TYR A 358 -32.30 -24.29 13.27
C TYR A 358 -33.28 -25.25 12.57
N ALA A 359 -32.86 -26.47 12.29
CA ALA A 359 -33.69 -27.46 11.60
C ALA A 359 -34.84 -27.98 12.49
N THR A 360 -34.58 -28.17 13.79
CA THR A 360 -35.56 -28.69 14.75
C THR A 360 -36.53 -27.62 15.27
N ARG A 361 -36.18 -26.33 15.11
CA ARG A 361 -36.93 -25.16 15.60
C ARG A 361 -37.12 -25.17 17.12
N ILE A 362 -36.10 -25.63 17.84
CA ILE A 362 -36.09 -25.69 19.31
C ILE A 362 -35.38 -24.42 19.83
N PRO A 363 -35.89 -23.74 20.86
CA PRO A 363 -36.94 -24.17 21.80
C PRO A 363 -38.37 -23.71 21.45
N GLU A 364 -38.58 -22.86 20.43
CA GLU A 364 -39.91 -22.28 20.14
C GLU A 364 -40.97 -23.33 19.81
N ARG A 365 -40.57 -24.48 19.24
CA ARG A 365 -41.46 -25.62 19.02
C ARG A 365 -42.01 -26.24 20.30
N TRP A 366 -41.26 -26.18 21.40
CA TRP A 366 -41.69 -26.71 22.70
C TRP A 366 -42.64 -25.76 23.43
N MET A 367 -42.45 -24.45 23.25
CA MET A 367 -43.30 -23.42 23.85
C MET A 367 -43.63 -22.31 22.84
N PRO A 368 -44.60 -22.54 21.93
CA PRO A 368 -45.01 -21.54 20.95
C PRO A 368 -45.44 -20.23 21.61
N GLY A 369 -45.04 -19.09 21.05
CA GLY A 369 -45.35 -17.76 21.59
C GLY A 369 -44.43 -17.27 22.73
N LYS A 370 -43.66 -18.15 23.38
CA LYS A 370 -42.78 -17.75 24.50
C LYS A 370 -41.45 -17.15 24.04
N PHE A 371 -41.00 -17.53 22.85
CA PHE A 371 -39.71 -17.13 22.28
C PHE A 371 -39.86 -16.17 21.10
N ASP A 372 -40.98 -15.45 21.00
CA ASP A 372 -41.29 -14.60 19.84
C ASP A 372 -40.28 -13.47 19.59
N ILE A 373 -39.66 -12.95 20.66
CA ILE A 373 -38.69 -11.85 20.58
C ILE A 373 -37.26 -12.34 20.83
N ALA A 374 -37.08 -13.29 21.74
CA ALA A 374 -35.77 -13.71 22.19
C ALA A 374 -35.67 -15.21 22.45
N GLY A 375 -34.55 -15.82 22.07
CA GLY A 375 -34.19 -17.20 22.39
C GLY A 375 -34.74 -18.26 21.42
N HIS A 376 -35.35 -17.88 20.29
CA HIS A 376 -35.79 -18.83 19.29
C HIS A 376 -34.62 -19.38 18.46
N SER A 377 -34.82 -20.54 17.82
CA SER A 377 -33.80 -21.34 17.15
C SER A 377 -32.93 -20.56 16.16
N HIS A 378 -33.53 -19.66 15.37
CA HIS A 378 -32.82 -18.83 14.40
C HIS A 378 -31.79 -17.90 15.07
N GLN A 379 -32.14 -17.29 16.21
CA GLN A 379 -31.21 -16.43 16.96
C GLN A 379 -30.07 -17.24 17.56
N LEU A 380 -30.37 -18.43 18.09
CA LEU A 380 -29.35 -19.34 18.63
C LEU A 380 -28.41 -19.83 17.52
N PHE A 381 -28.95 -20.08 16.32
CA PHE A 381 -28.16 -20.40 15.14
C PHE A 381 -27.20 -19.25 14.78
N HIS A 382 -27.66 -18.00 14.77
CA HIS A 382 -26.81 -16.83 14.51
C HIS A 382 -25.64 -16.71 15.50
N VAL A 383 -25.93 -16.89 16.80
CA VAL A 383 -24.89 -16.88 17.84
C VAL A 383 -23.85 -17.98 17.60
N LEU A 384 -24.29 -19.18 17.23
CA LEU A 384 -23.40 -20.31 16.95
C LEU A 384 -22.60 -20.15 15.66
N VAL A 385 -23.13 -19.45 14.65
CA VAL A 385 -22.38 -19.07 13.44
C VAL A 385 -21.24 -18.11 13.80
N VAL A 386 -21.51 -17.08 14.61
CA VAL A 386 -20.46 -16.15 15.09
C VAL A 386 -19.42 -16.88 15.94
N ALA A 387 -19.84 -17.76 16.85
CA ALA A 387 -18.94 -18.56 17.67
C ALA A 387 -18.06 -19.49 16.81
N GLY A 388 -18.65 -20.18 15.83
CA GLY A 388 -17.95 -21.04 14.87
C GLY A 388 -16.92 -20.27 14.04
N ALA A 389 -17.30 -19.11 13.50
CA ALA A 389 -16.37 -18.25 12.78
C ALA A 389 -15.25 -17.75 13.70
N TYR A 390 -15.54 -17.38 14.95
CA TYR A 390 -14.51 -16.92 15.89
C TYR A 390 -13.52 -18.03 16.23
N THR A 391 -13.98 -19.27 16.41
CA THR A 391 -13.08 -20.41 16.57
C THR A 391 -12.19 -20.66 15.36
N HIS A 392 -12.71 -20.43 14.15
CA HIS A 392 -11.92 -20.46 12.91
C HIS A 392 -10.83 -19.38 12.90
N TYR A 393 -11.15 -18.16 13.34
CA TYR A 393 -10.18 -17.07 13.47
C TYR A 393 -9.04 -17.45 14.43
N CYS A 394 -9.37 -17.97 15.62
CA CYS A 394 -8.38 -18.42 16.60
C CYS A 394 -7.46 -19.52 16.03
N ALA A 395 -8.02 -20.47 15.25
CA ALA A 395 -7.24 -21.50 14.59
C ALA A 395 -6.24 -20.90 13.58
N GLY A 396 -6.69 -19.95 12.76
CA GLY A 396 -5.85 -19.27 11.77
C GLY A 396 -4.77 -18.40 12.40
N GLU A 397 -5.08 -17.65 13.47
CA GLU A 397 -4.08 -16.87 14.22
C GLU A 397 -3.00 -17.80 14.80
N HIS A 398 -3.38 -18.97 15.32
CA HIS A 398 -2.40 -19.93 15.84
C HIS A 398 -1.52 -20.54 14.73
N GLN A 399 -2.10 -20.83 13.56
CA GLN A 399 -1.34 -21.28 12.39
C GLN A 399 -0.36 -20.20 11.89
N GLU A 400 -0.80 -18.94 11.81
CA GLU A 400 0.09 -17.82 11.46
C GLU A 400 1.21 -17.64 12.49
N ASN A 401 0.89 -17.59 13.78
CA ASN A 401 1.89 -17.44 14.85
C ASN A 401 2.92 -18.58 14.86
N TRP A 402 2.53 -19.79 14.48
CA TRP A 402 3.47 -20.91 14.36
C TRP A 402 4.42 -20.73 13.18
N ILE A 403 3.92 -20.31 12.01
CA ILE A 403 4.72 -20.06 10.81
C ILE A 403 5.72 -18.92 11.03
N TRP A 404 5.34 -17.88 11.80
CA TRP A 404 6.11 -16.64 11.95
C TRP A 404 6.90 -16.53 13.26
N ARG A 405 7.03 -17.60 14.06
CA ARG A 405 7.85 -17.59 15.30
C ARG A 405 9.35 -17.56 14.97
N PRO A 406 10.13 -16.62 15.54
CA PRO A 406 11.59 -16.72 15.51
C PRO A 406 12.04 -17.87 16.42
N HIS A 407 12.63 -18.92 15.84
CA HIS A 407 13.23 -20.00 16.62
C HIS A 407 14.58 -19.56 17.20
N THR A 408 14.62 -19.34 18.51
CA THR A 408 15.82 -18.97 19.29
C THR A 408 16.64 -20.19 19.71
N ASP A 409 16.87 -21.16 18.81
CA ASP A 409 17.73 -22.30 19.12
C ASP A 409 18.99 -22.26 18.25
N LYS A 410 20.11 -21.91 18.87
CA LYS A 410 21.40 -21.60 18.21
C LYS A 410 22.13 -22.82 17.64
N ASN A 411 21.56 -24.02 17.70
CA ASN A 411 22.23 -25.27 17.31
C ASN A 411 21.55 -26.05 16.18
N THR A 412 20.72 -25.42 15.33
CA THR A 412 20.14 -26.11 14.16
C THR A 412 20.38 -25.32 12.87
N PRO A 413 20.90 -25.92 11.77
CA PRO A 413 21.14 -25.19 10.52
C PRO A 413 19.83 -24.63 9.92
N PRO A 414 19.89 -23.49 9.21
CA PRO A 414 18.71 -22.84 8.64
C PRO A 414 18.30 -23.53 7.33
N GLY A 415 17.39 -24.50 7.44
CA GLY A 415 16.76 -25.14 6.29
C GLY A 415 16.00 -26.39 6.71
N LEU A 416 14.74 -26.50 6.28
CA LEU A 416 13.79 -27.59 6.55
C LEU A 416 13.23 -27.69 7.99
N LYS A 417 11.91 -27.50 8.12
CA LYS A 417 11.05 -28.40 8.92
C LYS A 417 9.55 -28.27 8.61
N MET A 418 9.22 -28.49 7.34
CA MET A 418 8.06 -29.32 6.96
C MET A 418 8.58 -30.31 5.91
N VAL A 419 9.29 -31.35 6.37
CA VAL A 419 9.61 -32.51 5.54
C VAL A 419 9.15 -33.78 6.26
N SER A 420 8.54 -34.62 5.42
CA SER A 420 8.00 -35.98 5.54
C SER A 420 8.50 -36.88 6.69
N PRO A 421 7.68 -37.84 7.17
CA PRO A 421 8.13 -38.87 8.11
C PRO A 421 9.03 -39.90 7.41
N GLU A 422 10.33 -39.87 7.69
CA GLU A 422 11.20 -41.00 7.36
C GLU A 422 10.89 -42.18 8.28
N HIS A 423 10.61 -43.31 7.63
CA HIS A 423 10.37 -44.61 8.25
C HIS A 423 11.60 -45.07 9.05
N SER A 424 11.32 -45.49 10.28
CA SER A 424 12.13 -46.46 11.02
C SER A 424 12.33 -47.72 10.19
N GLN A 425 13.59 -48.15 10.07
CA GLN A 425 14.06 -49.37 9.42
C GLN A 425 13.20 -50.60 9.74
N PHE A 426 12.80 -51.34 8.71
CA PHE A 426 12.67 -52.79 8.79
C PHE A 426 13.03 -53.46 7.45
N GLN A 427 13.57 -54.65 7.57
CA GLN A 427 14.37 -55.43 6.64
C GLN A 427 13.64 -55.98 5.39
N THR A 428 14.49 -56.34 4.41
CA THR A 428 14.45 -57.51 3.50
C THR A 428 13.61 -57.52 2.20
N SER A 429 14.37 -57.87 1.14
CA SER A 429 14.09 -58.81 0.04
C SER A 429 13.22 -58.39 -1.16
N SER A 430 13.93 -58.24 -2.28
CA SER A 430 13.70 -58.90 -3.58
C SER A 430 12.40 -58.66 -4.37
N SER A 431 12.60 -58.21 -5.62
CA SER A 431 12.20 -58.89 -6.87
C SER A 431 11.30 -58.12 -7.85
N LEU A 432 11.70 -58.25 -9.13
CA LEU A 432 10.94 -58.22 -10.38
C LEU A 432 10.38 -56.90 -10.97
N SER A 433 11.15 -56.38 -11.92
CA SER A 433 10.91 -56.40 -13.38
C SER A 433 9.63 -55.81 -14.03
N MET A 434 9.92 -55.05 -15.11
CA MET A 434 9.21 -54.92 -16.40
C MET A 434 7.94 -54.06 -16.48
N ALA A 435 8.00 -52.97 -17.25
CA ALA A 435 7.62 -52.99 -18.68
C ALA A 435 7.71 -51.59 -19.34
N LYS A 436 7.88 -51.62 -20.67
CA LYS A 436 8.21 -50.52 -21.60
C LYS A 436 6.99 -49.70 -22.08
N HIS A 437 7.27 -48.43 -22.33
CA HIS A 437 6.93 -47.56 -23.50
C HIS A 437 5.47 -47.41 -24.01
N GLY A 438 5.09 -46.14 -24.20
CA GLY A 438 4.02 -45.75 -25.13
C GLY A 438 3.84 -44.23 -25.19
N ALA A 439 4.46 -43.58 -26.17
CA ALA A 439 4.30 -42.16 -26.47
C ALA A 439 2.93 -41.84 -27.11
N ARG A 440 2.31 -40.71 -26.74
CA ARG A 440 1.47 -39.87 -27.64
C ARG A 440 1.10 -38.50 -27.06
N THR A 441 1.67 -37.47 -27.69
CA THR A 441 1.09 -36.16 -28.08
C THR A 441 0.39 -35.21 -27.08
N LYS A 442 0.88 -33.96 -27.15
CA LYS A 442 0.47 -32.69 -26.54
C LYS A 442 -1.04 -32.35 -26.61
N ALA A 443 -1.53 -31.69 -25.56
CA ALA A 443 -2.47 -30.56 -25.64
C ALA A 443 -2.29 -29.65 -24.41
N ALA A 444 -2.11 -28.35 -24.64
CA ALA A 444 -1.92 -27.32 -23.62
C ALA A 444 -3.25 -26.91 -22.94
N SER A 445 -3.21 -26.43 -21.69
CA SER A 445 -4.29 -25.57 -21.17
C SER A 445 -3.76 -24.56 -20.13
N PHE A 446 -3.66 -23.30 -20.56
CA PHE A 446 -3.32 -22.08 -19.80
C PHE A 446 -4.59 -21.31 -19.39
N LEU A 447 -5.61 -22.01 -18.89
CA LEU A 447 -6.96 -21.44 -18.68
C LEU A 447 -7.41 -21.11 -17.22
N PRO A 448 -6.82 -21.60 -16.11
CA PRO A 448 -7.48 -21.44 -14.80
C PRO A 448 -7.26 -20.08 -14.10
N ASP A 449 -6.10 -19.43 -14.27
CA ASP A 449 -5.76 -18.24 -13.44
C ASP A 449 -6.42 -16.94 -13.94
N GLY A 450 -6.62 -16.81 -15.25
CA GLY A 450 -7.32 -15.65 -15.84
C GLY A 450 -8.83 -15.66 -15.55
N LEU A 451 -9.44 -16.85 -15.47
CA LEU A 451 -10.87 -17.00 -15.18
C LEU A 451 -11.22 -16.61 -13.74
N LEU A 452 -10.33 -16.85 -12.79
CA LEU A 452 -10.52 -16.46 -11.38
C LEU A 452 -10.40 -14.95 -11.17
N PHE A 453 -9.45 -14.29 -11.83
CA PHE A 453 -9.31 -12.84 -11.78
C PHE A 453 -10.46 -12.11 -12.47
N VAL A 454 -10.85 -12.56 -13.67
CA VAL A 454 -11.99 -12.01 -14.42
C VAL A 454 -13.30 -12.26 -13.66
N GLY A 455 -13.47 -13.42 -13.02
CA GLY A 455 -14.63 -13.72 -12.18
C GLY A 455 -14.73 -12.80 -10.96
N GLY A 456 -13.62 -12.57 -10.24
CA GLY A 456 -13.58 -11.64 -9.11
C GLY A 456 -13.84 -10.19 -9.51
N ALA A 457 -13.26 -9.74 -10.62
CA ALA A 457 -13.48 -8.41 -11.18
C ALA A 457 -14.92 -8.20 -11.64
N LEU A 458 -15.55 -9.22 -12.26
CA LEU A 458 -16.96 -9.16 -12.66
C LEU A 458 -17.89 -9.04 -11.45
N VAL A 459 -17.61 -9.76 -10.36
CA VAL A 459 -18.42 -9.69 -9.12
C VAL A 459 -18.28 -8.33 -8.44
N ALA A 460 -17.09 -7.73 -8.44
CA ALA A 460 -16.86 -6.37 -7.94
C ALA A 460 -17.56 -5.31 -8.81
N LEU A 461 -17.49 -5.43 -10.14
CA LEU A 461 -18.19 -4.55 -11.07
C LEU A 461 -19.71 -4.68 -10.95
N LEU A 462 -20.24 -5.90 -10.81
CA LEU A 462 -21.67 -6.13 -10.63
C LEU A 462 -22.19 -5.64 -9.29
N THR A 463 -21.39 -5.70 -8.21
CA THR A 463 -21.76 -5.10 -6.92
C THR A 463 -21.73 -3.57 -6.97
N VAL A 464 -20.72 -2.95 -7.60
CA VAL A 464 -20.68 -1.49 -7.80
C VAL A 464 -21.81 -1.02 -8.72
N TRP A 465 -22.11 -1.75 -9.79
CA TRP A 465 -23.21 -1.43 -10.72
C TRP A 465 -24.60 -1.62 -10.07
N ALA A 466 -24.76 -2.66 -9.25
CA ALA A 466 -25.99 -2.85 -8.48
C ALA A 466 -26.16 -1.73 -7.44
N LEU A 467 -25.10 -1.29 -6.77
CA LEU A 467 -25.14 -0.20 -5.79
C LEU A 467 -25.38 1.17 -6.46
N SER A 468 -24.79 1.43 -7.62
CA SER A 468 -24.98 2.70 -8.35
C SER A 468 -26.36 2.82 -8.99
N SER A 469 -27.00 1.69 -9.31
CA SER A 469 -28.37 1.64 -9.84
C SER A 469 -29.45 2.04 -8.82
N PHE A 470 -29.12 2.16 -7.52
CA PHE A 470 -30.06 2.57 -6.46
C PHE A 470 -29.84 3.99 -5.92
N VAL A 471 -28.80 4.72 -6.37
CA VAL A 471 -28.49 6.09 -5.89
C VAL A 471 -29.09 7.20 -6.78
N ASN A 472 -29.80 6.86 -7.86
CA ASN A 472 -30.47 7.84 -8.72
C ASN A 472 -31.99 7.89 -8.47
N PRO A 473 -32.54 8.95 -7.83
CA PRO A 473 -33.96 9.21 -7.85
C PRO A 473 -34.28 10.09 -9.07
N ASN A 474 -34.66 9.50 -10.20
CA ASN A 474 -35.26 10.27 -11.29
C ASN A 474 -36.74 9.86 -11.47
N PRO A 475 -37.70 10.74 -11.21
CA PRO A 475 -39.04 10.63 -11.76
C PRO A 475 -39.09 11.34 -13.11
N SER A 476 -39.35 10.59 -14.17
CA SER A 476 -39.64 11.13 -15.50
C SER A 476 -41.12 11.47 -15.63
N SER A 477 -41.45 12.73 -15.88
CA SER A 477 -42.59 13.13 -16.70
C SER A 477 -42.27 14.46 -17.35
N GLY A 478 -42.14 14.47 -18.68
CA GLY A 478 -41.58 15.59 -19.44
C GLY A 478 -42.51 16.77 -19.63
N PHE A 479 -41.95 17.88 -20.11
CA PHE A 479 -42.62 18.87 -20.96
C PHE A 479 -41.58 19.72 -21.72
N SER A 480 -42.04 20.24 -22.85
CA SER A 480 -41.40 20.89 -24.00
C SER A 480 -40.27 21.89 -23.76
N VAL A 481 -39.36 21.93 -24.75
CA VAL A 481 -38.48 23.04 -25.13
C VAL A 481 -39.30 24.34 -25.29
N ASN A 482 -38.82 25.44 -24.71
CA ASN A 482 -38.75 26.77 -25.34
C ASN A 482 -37.96 27.78 -24.49
N GLU A 483 -37.09 28.49 -25.20
CA GLU A 483 -36.49 29.81 -24.96
C GLU A 483 -36.58 30.47 -23.57
N ALA A 484 -35.42 30.80 -23.00
CA ALA A 484 -35.19 32.12 -22.42
C ALA A 484 -33.69 32.46 -22.41
N LYS A 485 -33.29 33.33 -23.34
CA LYS A 485 -32.13 34.21 -23.17
C LYS A 485 -32.35 35.04 -21.90
N ALA A 486 -31.38 35.05 -20.99
CA ALA A 486 -31.20 36.16 -20.07
C ALA A 486 -29.70 36.36 -19.83
N SER A 487 -29.17 37.32 -20.55
CA SER A 487 -27.95 38.06 -20.22
C SER A 487 -28.05 38.63 -18.80
N ILE A 488 -27.10 38.28 -17.92
CA ILE A 488 -26.66 39.21 -16.87
C ILE A 488 -25.14 39.15 -16.82
N SER A 489 -24.55 40.18 -17.43
CA SER A 489 -23.18 40.63 -17.23
C SER A 489 -23.00 41.17 -15.82
N SER A 490 -21.87 40.80 -15.21
CA SER A 490 -20.99 41.65 -14.38
C SER A 490 -21.66 42.65 -13.42
N GLU A 491 -21.55 42.39 -12.12
CA GLU A 491 -21.10 43.44 -11.20
C GLU A 491 -20.31 42.85 -10.03
N LYS A 492 -19.04 43.27 -9.97
CA LYS A 492 -18.10 43.11 -8.85
C LYS A 492 -18.74 43.47 -7.52
N ARG A 493 -18.46 42.68 -6.50
CA ARG A 493 -18.36 43.18 -5.12
C ARG A 493 -17.14 42.55 -4.45
N ASP A 494 -16.04 43.30 -4.48
CA ASP A 494 -14.90 43.13 -3.58
C ASP A 494 -15.35 43.39 -2.14
N CYS A 495 -15.00 42.48 -1.23
CA CYS A 495 -14.88 42.72 0.20
C CYS A 495 -13.68 41.94 0.74
N ALA A 496 -12.55 42.65 0.80
CA ALA A 496 -11.42 42.56 1.73
C ALA A 496 -11.11 41.24 2.47
N GLY A 497 -9.91 40.73 2.19
CA GLY A 497 -8.84 40.69 3.20
C GLY A 497 -8.76 39.46 4.10
N GLY A 498 -7.97 38.47 3.67
CA GLY A 498 -7.35 37.47 4.54
C GLY A 498 -7.73 36.03 4.25
N ALA A 499 -6.76 35.25 3.76
CA ALA A 499 -6.77 33.78 3.73
C ALA A 499 -7.72 33.08 2.73
N HIS A 500 -7.67 33.44 1.44
CA HIS A 500 -8.00 32.47 0.40
C HIS A 500 -6.71 31.75 -0.01
N GLY A 501 -6.63 30.46 0.31
CA GLY A 501 -5.53 29.59 -0.12
C GLY A 501 -5.44 29.51 -1.64
N VAL A 502 -4.30 29.00 -2.14
CA VAL A 502 -4.06 28.79 -3.57
C VAL A 502 -5.22 27.98 -4.17
N ASN A 503 -5.85 28.50 -5.23
CA ASN A 503 -6.94 27.82 -5.90
C ASN A 503 -6.38 26.77 -6.88
N LEU A 504 -6.20 25.54 -6.39
CA LEU A 504 -5.65 24.43 -7.18
C LEU A 504 -6.60 23.93 -8.31
N ARG A 505 -7.80 24.51 -8.45
CA ARG A 505 -8.83 24.08 -9.42
C ARG A 505 -9.06 25.09 -10.54
N ASP A 506 -8.33 26.20 -10.51
CA ASP A 506 -8.46 27.29 -11.48
C ASP A 506 -7.28 27.23 -12.45
N ASP A 507 -7.58 26.77 -13.66
CA ASP A 507 -6.66 26.75 -14.80
C ASP A 507 -7.37 27.52 -15.94
N PRO A 508 -6.94 28.76 -16.23
CA PRO A 508 -7.55 29.58 -17.28
C PRO A 508 -7.50 28.89 -18.64
N GLY A 509 -8.54 29.06 -19.46
CA GLY A 509 -8.59 28.50 -20.81
C GLY A 509 -7.69 29.21 -21.84
N ASP A 510 -6.91 30.22 -21.41
CA ASP A 510 -5.97 30.92 -22.26
C ASP A 510 -4.75 30.02 -22.52
N PRO A 511 -4.31 29.87 -23.79
CA PRO A 511 -3.18 29.00 -24.10
C PRO A 511 -1.90 29.51 -23.43
N THR A 512 -1.15 28.57 -22.87
CA THR A 512 0.13 28.82 -22.20
C THR A 512 1.25 28.09 -22.95
N PHE A 513 2.49 28.18 -22.42
CA PHE A 513 3.61 27.42 -22.98
C PHE A 513 3.42 25.90 -22.87
N TYR A 514 2.47 25.41 -22.06
CA TYR A 514 2.12 23.99 -21.99
C TYR A 514 1.34 23.48 -23.20
N ASP A 515 0.78 24.38 -24.01
CA ASP A 515 0.08 24.04 -25.26
C ASP A 515 1.04 23.92 -26.46
N ASP A 516 2.33 24.16 -26.25
CA ASP A 516 3.37 23.97 -27.25
C ASP A 516 3.69 22.46 -27.40
N PRO A 517 3.40 21.82 -28.56
CA PRO A 517 3.66 20.41 -28.77
C PRO A 517 5.16 20.06 -28.77
N GLU A 518 6.03 21.06 -28.89
CA GLU A 518 7.47 20.91 -28.88
C GLU A 518 8.09 21.01 -27.46
N LEU A 519 7.29 21.38 -26.45
CA LEU A 519 7.76 21.48 -25.07
C LEU A 519 8.29 20.13 -24.55
N SER A 520 9.55 20.12 -24.11
CA SER A 520 10.18 18.95 -23.50
C SER A 520 10.68 19.24 -22.09
N TYR A 521 10.36 18.33 -21.17
CA TYR A 521 10.87 18.31 -19.80
C TYR A 521 12.27 17.65 -19.70
N SER A 522 12.67 16.90 -20.71
CA SER A 522 13.89 16.10 -20.72
C SER A 522 15.14 16.92 -21.09
N ILE A 523 16.25 16.66 -20.41
CA ILE A 523 17.60 17.11 -20.82
C ILE A 523 17.92 16.57 -22.21
N GLY A 524 18.55 17.39 -23.06
CA GLY A 524 18.88 17.04 -24.45
C GLY A 524 17.66 16.93 -25.37
N GLY A 525 16.48 17.37 -24.91
CA GLY A 525 15.33 17.65 -25.76
C GLY A 525 15.46 19.01 -26.45
N GLN A 526 14.35 19.54 -26.96
CA GLN A 526 14.34 20.88 -27.54
C GLN A 526 14.71 21.95 -26.50
N GLU A 527 15.55 22.89 -26.92
CA GLU A 527 15.92 24.04 -26.09
C GLU A 527 14.70 24.93 -25.85
N ILE A 528 14.50 25.32 -24.59
CA ILE A 528 13.41 26.20 -24.20
C ILE A 528 13.94 27.63 -24.24
N GLU A 529 13.53 28.39 -25.25
CA GLU A 529 13.82 29.82 -25.34
C GLU A 529 12.71 30.66 -24.68
N ASN A 530 13.06 31.89 -24.29
CA ASN A 530 12.16 32.91 -23.74
C ASN A 530 11.41 32.42 -22.47
N TRP A 531 12.09 31.63 -21.64
CA TRP A 531 11.53 31.03 -20.43
C TRP A 531 11.07 32.08 -19.41
N ASP A 532 11.80 33.18 -19.28
CA ASP A 532 11.43 34.27 -18.37
C ASP A 532 10.14 34.98 -18.83
N GLU A 533 9.93 35.17 -20.15
CA GLU A 533 8.64 35.63 -20.68
C GLU A 533 7.53 34.61 -20.37
N LYS A 534 7.74 33.34 -20.71
CA LYS A 534 6.77 32.26 -20.54
C LYS A 534 6.31 32.14 -19.08
N ARG A 535 7.23 32.20 -18.12
CA ARG A 535 6.92 32.20 -16.68
C ARG A 535 6.11 33.43 -16.26
N ARG A 536 6.52 34.63 -16.70
CA ARG A 536 5.78 35.87 -16.38
C ARG A 536 4.36 35.82 -16.91
N ASP A 537 4.18 35.36 -18.14
CA ASP A 537 2.86 35.29 -18.77
C ASP A 537 1.98 34.22 -18.10
N TRP A 538 2.55 33.08 -17.73
CA TRP A 538 1.84 32.07 -16.94
C TRP A 538 1.37 32.62 -15.58
N LEU A 539 2.24 33.36 -14.86
CA LEU A 539 1.89 33.97 -13.57
C LEU A 539 0.81 35.05 -13.69
N LYS A 540 0.72 35.77 -14.82
CA LYS A 540 -0.37 36.72 -15.08
C LYS A 540 -1.72 36.02 -15.21
N HIS A 541 -1.75 34.86 -15.86
CA HIS A 541 -2.96 34.05 -15.98
C HIS A 541 -3.32 33.37 -14.64
N HIS A 542 -2.34 33.15 -13.75
CA HIS A 542 -2.51 32.44 -12.48
C HIS A 542 -2.28 33.34 -11.23
N PRO A 543 -3.12 34.36 -10.99
CA PRO A 543 -2.87 35.38 -9.96
C PRO A 543 -2.83 34.83 -8.52
N SER A 544 -3.44 33.67 -8.24
CA SER A 544 -3.35 33.00 -6.93
C SER A 544 -1.94 32.53 -6.58
N TYR A 545 -1.08 32.33 -7.59
CA TYR A 545 0.31 31.94 -7.43
C TYR A 545 1.26 33.14 -7.45
N ALA A 546 0.85 34.26 -8.03
CA ALA A 546 1.68 35.47 -8.16
C ALA A 546 2.08 36.08 -6.80
N ALA A 547 1.20 36.01 -5.80
CA ALA A 547 1.51 36.49 -4.46
C ALA A 547 2.65 35.65 -3.84
N GLY A 548 3.76 36.33 -3.49
CA GLY A 548 4.95 35.74 -2.91
C GLY A 548 5.79 34.89 -3.88
N ALA A 549 5.47 34.86 -5.18
CA ALA A 549 6.17 34.02 -6.16
C ALA A 549 7.69 34.20 -6.13
N GLY A 550 8.18 35.44 -5.98
CA GLY A 550 9.61 35.78 -5.94
C GLY A 550 10.41 35.16 -4.77
N ASP A 551 9.72 34.61 -3.76
CA ASP A 551 10.35 33.95 -2.61
C ASP A 551 9.95 32.47 -2.51
N ARG A 552 9.17 31.92 -3.47
CA ARG A 552 8.73 30.52 -3.44
C ARG A 552 9.89 29.57 -3.72
N ILE A 553 10.01 28.56 -2.87
CA ILE A 553 11.04 27.52 -2.96
C ILE A 553 10.37 26.16 -3.11
N LEU A 554 10.80 25.40 -4.12
CA LEU A 554 10.52 23.98 -4.25
C LEU A 554 11.76 23.18 -3.86
N VAL A 555 11.67 22.39 -2.78
CA VAL A 555 12.72 21.47 -2.38
C VAL A 555 12.61 20.19 -3.21
N VAL A 556 13.72 19.77 -3.82
CA VAL A 556 13.80 18.59 -4.67
C VAL A 556 14.85 17.63 -4.11
N SER A 557 14.46 16.38 -3.93
CA SER A 557 15.34 15.31 -3.43
C SER A 557 15.03 14.02 -4.18
N GLY A 558 15.91 13.02 -4.09
CA GLY A 558 15.60 11.71 -4.62
C GLY A 558 16.56 10.59 -4.25
N SER A 559 16.12 9.37 -4.51
CA SER A 559 16.89 8.13 -4.34
C SER A 559 16.68 7.19 -5.53
N GLN A 560 17.42 6.09 -5.55
CA GLN A 560 17.22 5.03 -6.55
C GLN A 560 15.85 4.35 -6.41
N SER A 561 15.36 3.75 -7.51
CA SER A 561 14.06 3.05 -7.56
C SER A 561 14.08 1.67 -6.92
N SER A 562 15.26 1.06 -6.85
CA SER A 562 15.44 -0.26 -6.26
C SER A 562 15.65 -0.17 -4.74
N PRO A 563 15.28 -1.20 -3.98
CA PRO A 563 15.68 -1.32 -2.59
C PRO A 563 17.18 -1.16 -2.41
N CYS A 564 17.58 -0.63 -1.26
CA CYS A 564 18.97 -0.47 -0.93
C CYS A 564 19.69 -1.82 -0.81
N LYS A 565 20.95 -1.84 -1.21
CA LYS A 565 21.81 -3.03 -1.02
C LYS A 565 22.17 -3.20 0.45
N ASN A 566 22.33 -2.10 1.16
CA ASN A 566 22.51 -2.08 2.61
C ASN A 566 21.15 -2.26 3.31
N PRO A 567 20.97 -3.26 4.19
CA PRO A 567 19.69 -3.53 4.85
C PRO A 567 19.10 -2.36 5.66
N ILE A 568 19.94 -1.48 6.22
CA ILE A 568 19.49 -0.28 6.95
C ILE A 568 19.28 0.94 6.03
N GLY A 569 19.71 0.86 4.77
CA GLY A 569 19.75 1.98 3.84
C GLY A 569 18.37 2.60 3.59
N ASP A 570 17.35 1.79 3.30
CA ASP A 570 15.99 2.28 3.06
C ASP A 570 15.37 2.92 4.32
N HIS A 571 15.70 2.39 5.50
CA HIS A 571 15.28 2.99 6.77
C HIS A 571 15.90 4.39 6.97
N LEU A 572 17.19 4.54 6.70
CA LEU A 572 17.87 5.83 6.78
C LEU A 572 17.32 6.82 5.74
N LEU A 573 17.14 6.39 4.49
CA LEU A 573 16.55 7.22 3.43
C LEU A 573 15.15 7.74 3.82
N LEU A 574 14.31 6.89 4.42
CA LEU A 574 13.01 7.31 4.94
C LEU A 574 13.14 8.37 6.04
N ARG A 575 14.12 8.24 6.95
CA ARG A 575 14.35 9.23 8.01
C ARG A 575 14.88 10.55 7.47
N PHE A 576 15.78 10.52 6.48
CA PHE A 576 16.22 11.73 5.77
C PHE A 576 15.07 12.41 5.03
N PHE A 577 14.18 11.64 4.40
CA PHE A 577 12.99 12.20 3.76
C PHE A 577 12.05 12.84 4.79
N LYS A 578 11.75 12.18 5.91
CA LYS A 578 10.98 12.77 7.03
C LYS A 578 11.61 14.09 7.49
N ASN A 579 12.92 14.12 7.70
CA ASN A 579 13.65 15.33 8.11
C ASN A 579 13.41 16.51 7.14
N LYS A 580 13.49 16.26 5.82
CA LYS A 580 13.20 17.28 4.80
C LYS A 580 11.73 17.71 4.83
N VAL A 581 10.80 16.77 4.98
CA VAL A 581 9.36 17.06 5.10
C VAL A 581 9.05 17.92 6.33
N ASP A 582 9.67 17.64 7.47
CA ASP A 582 9.49 18.44 8.69
C ASP A 582 9.99 19.88 8.49
N TYR A 583 11.19 20.05 7.91
CA TYR A 583 11.72 21.37 7.60
C TYR A 583 10.83 22.13 6.60
N CYS A 584 10.41 21.48 5.51
CA CYS A 584 9.52 22.10 4.51
C CYS A 584 8.17 22.50 5.12
N ARG A 585 7.59 21.67 6.00
CA ARG A 585 6.35 21.99 6.72
C ARG A 585 6.50 23.23 7.60
N ILE A 586 7.61 23.35 8.33
CA ILE A 586 7.88 24.47 9.24
C ILE A 586 7.98 25.80 8.47
N HIS A 587 8.64 25.78 7.32
CA HIS A 587 8.91 26.99 6.53
C HIS A 587 7.89 27.26 5.42
N GLY A 588 6.93 26.36 5.21
CA GLY A 588 5.92 26.47 4.16
C GLY A 588 6.47 26.26 2.75
N TYR A 589 7.48 25.41 2.60
CA TYR A 589 8.04 25.02 1.31
C TYR A 589 7.35 23.78 0.76
N ASP A 590 7.23 23.72 -0.57
CA ASP A 590 6.82 22.50 -1.26
C ASP A 590 8.01 21.54 -1.40
N ILE A 591 7.74 20.24 -1.43
CA ILE A 591 8.77 19.22 -1.60
C ILE A 591 8.37 18.21 -2.68
N PHE A 592 9.30 17.95 -3.60
CA PHE A 592 9.22 16.88 -4.59
C PHE A 592 10.29 15.83 -4.33
N TYR A 593 9.86 14.57 -4.20
CA TYR A 593 10.76 13.44 -4.00
C TYR A 593 10.68 12.46 -5.16
N ASN A 594 11.78 12.30 -5.88
CA ASN A 594 11.87 11.40 -7.02
C ASN A 594 12.52 10.08 -6.61
N ASN A 595 11.98 8.96 -7.09
CA ASN A 595 12.58 7.64 -6.93
C ASN A 595 12.83 6.93 -8.26
N VAL A 596 12.80 7.62 -9.40
CA VAL A 596 13.03 7.03 -10.73
C VAL A 596 14.06 7.81 -11.54
N LEU A 597 14.78 7.14 -12.43
CA LEU A 597 15.68 7.84 -13.35
C LEU A 597 14.88 8.47 -14.50
N LEU A 598 14.92 9.80 -14.61
CA LEU A 598 14.28 10.51 -15.73
C LEU A 598 15.09 10.41 -17.03
N HIS A 599 16.38 10.08 -16.94
CA HIS A 599 17.22 9.79 -18.09
C HIS A 599 18.02 8.50 -17.85
N PRO A 600 17.90 7.47 -18.71
CA PRO A 600 18.42 6.13 -18.43
C PRO A 600 19.95 6.06 -18.33
N LYS A 601 20.66 6.99 -19.00
CA LYS A 601 22.13 7.09 -18.90
C LYS A 601 22.61 7.90 -17.70
N MET A 602 21.79 8.82 -17.15
CA MET A 602 22.21 9.73 -16.06
C MET A 602 21.84 9.12 -14.71
N HIS A 603 22.73 8.25 -14.23
CA HIS A 603 22.59 7.54 -12.96
C HIS A 603 23.45 8.18 -11.87
N THR A 604 23.30 7.73 -10.62
CA THR A 604 24.08 8.20 -9.46
C THR A 604 24.01 9.72 -9.30
N TYR A 605 25.15 10.40 -9.19
CA TYR A 605 25.23 11.84 -8.95
C TYR A 605 24.70 12.69 -10.11
N TRP A 606 24.65 12.18 -11.35
CA TRP A 606 24.06 12.89 -12.49
C TRP A 606 22.52 12.85 -12.52
N ALA A 607 21.88 11.97 -11.76
CA ALA A 607 20.42 11.77 -11.82
C ALA A 607 19.61 13.01 -11.38
N LYS A 608 20.23 13.90 -10.60
CA LYS A 608 19.62 15.16 -10.14
C LYS A 608 19.38 16.16 -11.27
N ILE A 609 20.23 16.17 -12.30
CA ILE A 609 20.22 17.20 -13.34
C ILE A 609 18.93 17.18 -14.18
N PRO A 610 18.50 16.03 -14.76
CA PRO A 610 17.21 15.96 -15.47
C PRO A 610 16.02 16.29 -14.57
N LEU A 611 16.10 15.93 -13.29
CA LEU A 611 15.03 16.14 -12.34
C LEU A 611 14.85 17.62 -11.99
N VAL A 612 15.95 18.32 -11.69
CA VAL A 612 15.91 19.75 -11.42
C VAL A 612 15.39 20.52 -12.63
N ARG A 613 15.85 20.19 -13.86
CA ARG A 613 15.31 20.78 -15.09
C ARG A 613 13.79 20.53 -15.23
N ALA A 614 13.35 19.29 -15.06
CA ALA A 614 11.93 18.96 -15.15
C ALA A 614 11.10 19.71 -14.10
N ALA A 615 11.62 19.86 -12.88
CA ALA A 615 10.98 20.63 -11.81
C ALA A 615 10.88 22.12 -12.15
N MET A 616 11.90 22.73 -12.76
CA MET A 616 11.85 24.12 -13.23
C MET A 616 10.70 24.34 -14.21
N VAL A 617 10.54 23.44 -15.18
CA VAL A 617 9.48 23.54 -16.20
C VAL A 617 8.10 23.27 -15.61
N ALA A 618 7.98 22.28 -14.72
CA ALA A 618 6.71 21.90 -14.10
C ALA A 618 6.20 22.91 -13.05
N HIS A 619 7.10 23.71 -12.48
CA HIS A 619 6.79 24.66 -11.41
C HIS A 619 7.18 26.10 -11.79
N PRO A 620 6.52 26.72 -12.80
CA PRO A 620 6.79 28.10 -13.19
C PRO A 620 6.55 29.11 -12.05
N GLU A 621 5.73 28.76 -11.07
CA GLU A 621 5.46 29.55 -9.86
C GLU A 621 6.61 29.57 -8.84
N ALA A 622 7.49 28.56 -8.86
CA ALA A 622 8.63 28.51 -7.97
C ALA A 622 9.74 29.43 -8.51
N GLU A 623 10.22 30.36 -7.69
CA GLU A 623 11.37 31.20 -8.06
C GLU A 623 12.68 30.45 -7.87
N TRP A 624 12.73 29.55 -6.87
CA TRP A 624 13.91 28.76 -6.58
C TRP A 624 13.59 27.27 -6.53
N ILE A 625 14.43 26.48 -7.20
CA ILE A 625 14.48 25.02 -7.06
C ILE A 625 15.68 24.70 -6.17
N TRP A 626 15.45 23.98 -5.08
CA TRP A 626 16.48 23.65 -4.11
C TRP A 626 16.75 22.16 -4.12
N TRP A 627 17.85 21.76 -4.73
CA TRP A 627 18.29 20.38 -4.68
C TRP A 627 18.92 20.07 -3.32
N VAL A 628 18.50 18.97 -2.69
CA VAL A 628 19.08 18.45 -1.45
C VAL A 628 19.25 16.94 -1.58
N ASP A 629 20.50 16.47 -1.58
CA ASP A 629 20.84 15.05 -1.67
C ASP A 629 20.13 14.21 -0.59
N SER A 630 19.86 12.93 -0.90
CA SER A 630 19.13 12.04 0.01
C SER A 630 19.86 11.75 1.31
N ASP A 631 21.19 11.89 1.34
CA ASP A 631 22.04 11.73 2.52
C ASP A 631 22.44 13.08 3.18
N ALA A 632 21.73 14.17 2.87
CA ALA A 632 21.83 15.45 3.57
C ALA A 632 20.63 15.67 4.51
N ALA A 633 20.89 16.11 5.74
CA ALA A 633 19.86 16.43 6.74
C ALA A 633 19.87 17.91 7.11
N PHE A 634 18.69 18.50 7.24
CA PHE A 634 18.49 19.76 7.94
C PHE A 634 18.73 19.55 9.43
N THR A 635 19.71 20.24 10.00
CA THR A 635 20.08 20.15 11.41
C THR A 635 19.81 21.43 12.20
N ASP A 636 19.53 22.54 11.52
CA ASP A 636 18.84 23.69 12.09
C ASP A 636 17.45 23.84 11.48
N MET A 637 16.42 23.42 12.24
CA MET A 637 15.02 23.48 11.81
C MET A 637 14.45 24.91 11.86
N ASP A 638 15.10 25.82 12.59
CA ASP A 638 14.67 27.20 12.79
C ASP A 638 15.29 28.16 11.74
N PHE A 639 16.39 27.77 11.08
CA PHE A 639 17.10 28.60 10.11
C PHE A 639 16.30 28.82 8.83
N LYS A 640 16.29 30.06 8.32
CA LYS A 640 15.64 30.44 7.06
C LYS A 640 16.68 30.96 6.07
N LEU A 641 16.58 30.54 4.81
CA LEU A 641 17.51 30.97 3.76
C LEU A 641 17.49 32.50 3.59
N PRO A 642 18.64 33.18 3.58
CA PRO A 642 18.70 34.63 3.41
C PRO A 642 18.57 35.01 1.93
N LEU A 643 17.41 34.76 1.31
CA LEU A 643 17.21 34.93 -0.15
C LEU A 643 17.60 36.32 -0.70
N GLU A 644 17.43 37.37 0.11
CA GLU A 644 17.83 38.74 -0.24
C GLU A 644 19.34 38.86 -0.56
N ARG A 645 20.18 38.04 0.08
CA ARG A 645 21.63 37.93 -0.22
C ARG A 645 21.87 37.43 -1.64
N TYR A 646 20.97 36.58 -2.15
CA TYR A 646 21.11 35.89 -3.43
C TYR A 646 20.34 36.56 -4.57
N LYS A 647 19.74 37.74 -4.33
CA LYS A 647 18.86 38.42 -5.30
C LYS A 647 19.47 38.69 -6.69
N HIS A 648 20.79 38.82 -6.79
CA HIS A 648 21.49 39.09 -8.05
C HIS A 648 22.12 37.84 -8.70
N HIS A 649 21.96 36.69 -8.06
CA HIS A 649 22.53 35.41 -8.45
C HIS A 649 21.42 34.43 -8.85
N ASN A 650 21.81 33.43 -9.63
CA ASN A 650 20.91 32.40 -10.15
C ASN A 650 21.27 31.01 -9.66
N LEU A 651 22.50 30.77 -9.20
CA LEU A 651 22.92 29.53 -8.58
C LEU A 651 23.65 29.83 -7.27
N VAL A 652 23.32 29.09 -6.21
CA VAL A 652 23.99 29.18 -4.91
C VAL A 652 24.49 27.79 -4.55
N VAL A 653 25.78 27.67 -4.27
CA VAL A 653 26.43 26.42 -3.85
C VAL A 653 27.33 26.66 -2.65
N HIS A 654 27.51 25.65 -1.80
CA HIS A 654 28.48 25.74 -0.71
C HIS A 654 29.91 25.62 -1.27
N GLY A 655 30.85 26.39 -0.75
CA GLY A 655 32.26 26.22 -1.08
C GLY A 655 33.19 27.33 -0.63
N TRP A 656 34.45 27.25 -1.06
CA TRP A 656 35.50 28.19 -0.68
C TRP A 656 36.22 28.73 -1.91
N THR A 657 36.08 30.04 -2.16
CA THR A 657 36.63 30.72 -3.34
C THR A 657 38.14 30.51 -3.52
N ARG A 658 38.91 30.53 -2.42
CA ARG A 658 40.34 30.20 -2.42
C ARG A 658 40.61 28.79 -2.95
N MET A 659 39.88 27.79 -2.48
CA MET A 659 40.06 26.40 -2.91
C MET A 659 39.68 26.20 -4.39
N ILE A 660 38.71 26.97 -4.88
CA ILE A 660 38.34 26.97 -6.29
C ILE A 660 39.48 27.57 -7.12
N TYR A 661 39.83 28.84 -6.90
CA TYR A 661 40.65 29.62 -7.83
C TYR A 661 42.16 29.45 -7.64
N GLU A 662 42.62 29.22 -6.41
CA GLU A 662 44.04 29.07 -6.10
C GLU A 662 44.45 27.60 -6.10
N GLU A 663 43.74 26.77 -5.33
CA GLU A 663 44.10 25.36 -5.11
C GLU A 663 43.57 24.45 -6.21
N LYS A 664 42.52 24.88 -6.93
CA LYS A 664 41.84 24.12 -8.00
C LYS A 664 41.40 22.74 -7.52
N SER A 665 40.84 22.71 -6.31
CA SER A 665 40.45 21.48 -5.65
C SER A 665 39.08 21.00 -6.12
N TRP A 666 38.93 19.69 -6.35
CA TRP A 666 37.62 19.12 -6.72
C TRP A 666 36.59 19.10 -5.57
N VAL A 667 37.04 19.25 -4.32
CA VAL A 667 36.18 19.39 -3.12
C VAL A 667 35.98 20.85 -2.70
N SER A 668 36.35 21.79 -3.56
CA SER A 668 36.24 23.23 -3.29
C SER A 668 34.80 23.75 -3.21
N ILE A 669 33.85 23.00 -3.77
CA ILE A 669 32.40 23.22 -3.67
C ILE A 669 31.69 21.90 -3.40
N ASN A 670 30.44 21.97 -2.98
CA ASN A 670 29.54 20.82 -2.88
C ASN A 670 28.36 20.96 -3.85
N ALA A 671 28.11 19.93 -4.67
CA ALA A 671 26.97 19.86 -5.60
C ALA A 671 25.81 18.97 -5.10
N GLY A 672 25.90 18.47 -3.88
CA GLY A 672 24.85 17.72 -3.21
C GLY A 672 23.75 18.59 -2.62
N VAL A 673 24.03 19.87 -2.37
CA VAL A 673 23.02 20.86 -2.00
C VAL A 673 23.25 22.15 -2.78
N PHE A 674 22.25 22.58 -3.54
CA PHE A 674 22.31 23.84 -4.27
C PHE A 674 20.94 24.47 -4.48
N LEU A 675 20.91 25.79 -4.55
CA LEU A 675 19.73 26.58 -4.87
C LEU A 675 19.88 27.14 -6.29
N ILE A 676 18.94 26.87 -7.18
CA ILE A 676 18.96 27.37 -8.56
C ILE A 676 17.68 28.13 -8.89
N ARG A 677 17.81 29.34 -9.43
CA ARG A 677 16.68 30.22 -9.78
C ARG A 677 15.98 29.68 -11.02
N ASN A 678 14.66 29.68 -11.03
CA ASN A 678 13.88 29.25 -12.19
C ASN A 678 13.86 30.33 -13.28
N CYS A 679 14.91 30.40 -14.09
CA CYS A 679 15.06 31.42 -15.13
C CYS A 679 15.74 30.86 -16.38
N GLN A 680 15.70 31.61 -17.49
CA GLN A 680 16.31 31.21 -18.77
C GLN A 680 17.79 30.85 -18.59
N TRP A 681 18.55 31.69 -17.89
CA TRP A 681 19.97 31.46 -17.61
C TRP A 681 20.23 30.09 -16.98
N SER A 682 19.35 29.65 -16.07
CA SER A 682 19.50 28.37 -15.38
C SER A 682 19.19 27.18 -16.28
N LEU A 683 18.23 27.30 -17.21
CA LEU A 683 17.98 26.25 -18.21
C LEU A 683 19.20 26.10 -19.12
N ASP A 684 19.75 27.21 -19.62
CA ASP A 684 20.95 27.21 -20.47
C ASP A 684 22.16 26.62 -19.72
N PHE A 685 22.33 27.01 -18.46
CA PHE A 685 23.39 26.50 -17.60
C PHE A 685 23.29 24.99 -17.38
N MET A 686 22.08 24.49 -17.13
CA MET A 686 21.82 23.07 -16.89
C MET A 686 22.13 22.20 -18.11
N GLU A 687 21.85 22.67 -19.33
CA GLU A 687 22.23 21.94 -20.56
C GLU A 687 23.76 21.86 -20.71
N VAL A 688 24.48 22.95 -20.44
CA VAL A 688 25.96 22.94 -20.47
C VAL A 688 26.54 22.05 -19.39
N TRP A 689 26.02 22.12 -18.17
CA TRP A 689 26.47 21.26 -17.08
C TRP A 689 26.19 19.79 -17.38
N ALA A 690 25.01 19.48 -17.91
CA ALA A 690 24.65 18.14 -18.35
C ALA A 690 25.57 17.64 -19.47
N SER A 691 26.12 18.50 -20.32
CA SER A 691 27.01 18.09 -21.44
C SER A 691 28.26 17.32 -20.99
N MET A 692 28.61 17.38 -19.69
CA MET A 692 29.70 16.64 -19.08
C MET A 692 29.27 15.28 -18.52
N GLY A 693 27.99 14.92 -18.64
CA GLY A 693 27.37 13.72 -18.12
C GLY A 693 27.41 12.51 -19.07
N PRO A 694 27.06 11.32 -18.55
CA PRO A 694 27.17 10.01 -19.22
C PRO A 694 26.22 9.82 -20.41
N GLN A 695 25.25 10.69 -20.58
CA GLN A 695 24.38 10.68 -21.75
C GLN A 695 25.08 11.16 -23.03
N THR A 696 26.20 11.88 -22.89
CA THR A 696 26.95 12.42 -24.02
C THR A 696 28.05 11.48 -24.50
N PRO A 697 28.43 11.53 -25.79
CA PRO A 697 29.55 10.73 -26.32
C PRO A 697 30.91 11.16 -25.76
N ASN A 698 31.01 12.36 -25.17
CA ASN A 698 32.27 12.91 -24.67
C ASN A 698 32.51 12.62 -23.18
N TYR A 699 31.68 11.80 -22.53
CA TYR A 699 31.76 11.55 -21.08
C TYR A 699 33.14 11.10 -20.59
N GLU A 700 33.77 10.13 -21.27
CA GLU A 700 35.11 9.65 -20.90
C GLU A 700 36.18 10.74 -21.08
N LYS A 701 36.06 11.53 -22.16
CA LYS A 701 36.95 12.67 -22.43
C LYS A 701 36.79 13.77 -21.37
N TRP A 702 35.57 13.99 -20.88
CA TRP A 702 35.32 14.90 -19.77
C TRP A 702 36.00 14.43 -18.49
N GLY A 703 35.93 13.13 -18.14
CA GLY A 703 36.68 12.59 -17.00
C GLY A 703 38.18 12.93 -17.04
N GLN A 704 38.81 12.75 -18.20
CA GLN A 704 40.22 13.12 -18.43
C GLN A 704 40.46 14.64 -18.35
N THR A 705 39.55 15.43 -18.91
CA THR A 705 39.62 16.90 -18.92
C THR A 705 39.51 17.47 -17.50
N LEU A 706 38.55 16.96 -16.71
CA LEU A 706 38.33 17.36 -15.33
C LEU A 706 39.53 17.00 -14.45
N ARG A 707 40.12 15.81 -14.60
CA ARG A 707 41.36 15.43 -13.90
C ARG A 707 42.57 16.29 -14.29
N SER A 708 42.62 16.74 -15.53
CA SER A 708 43.68 17.65 -15.98
C SER A 708 43.50 19.06 -15.41
N ALA A 709 42.26 19.49 -15.19
CA ALA A 709 41.93 20.79 -14.63
C ALA A 709 42.00 20.84 -13.09
N LEU A 710 41.72 19.72 -12.42
CA LEU A 710 41.62 19.55 -10.97
C LEU A 710 42.63 18.49 -10.51
N PRO A 711 43.86 18.89 -10.13
CA PRO A 711 44.96 17.94 -9.89
C PRO A 711 44.73 16.94 -8.75
N ASP A 712 43.88 17.29 -7.79
CA ASP A 712 43.55 16.48 -6.61
C ASP A 712 42.30 15.60 -6.78
N LYS A 713 41.69 15.60 -7.98
CA LYS A 713 40.51 14.77 -8.29
C LYS A 713 40.87 13.29 -8.27
N LEU A 714 40.23 12.55 -7.37
CA LEU A 714 40.52 11.13 -7.13
C LEU A 714 39.90 10.20 -8.18
N PHE A 715 38.65 10.46 -8.59
CA PHE A 715 37.89 9.56 -9.46
C PHE A 715 38.17 9.83 -10.96
N PRO A 716 38.37 8.79 -11.79
CA PRO A 716 38.63 8.93 -13.22
C PRO A 716 37.43 9.42 -14.04
N GLU A 717 36.21 9.13 -13.61
CA GLU A 717 34.98 9.48 -14.30
C GLU A 717 34.61 10.95 -14.17
N SER A 718 33.73 11.45 -15.04
CA SER A 718 33.15 12.79 -14.89
C SER A 718 32.02 12.77 -13.85
N ASP A 719 32.06 13.72 -12.91
CA ASP A 719 31.05 13.92 -11.88
C ASP A 719 30.50 15.35 -11.91
N ASP A 720 29.27 15.51 -11.42
CA ASP A 720 28.51 16.76 -11.41
C ASP A 720 29.28 17.86 -10.66
N GLN A 721 29.82 17.55 -9.49
CA GLN A 721 30.58 18.50 -8.68
C GLN A 721 31.83 19.01 -9.41
N SER A 722 32.68 18.12 -9.90
CA SER A 722 33.89 18.48 -10.62
C SER A 722 33.60 19.25 -11.90
N GLY A 723 32.51 18.89 -12.61
CA GLY A 723 32.02 19.64 -13.77
C GLY A 723 31.65 21.09 -13.43
N LEU A 724 30.99 21.31 -12.28
CA LEU A 724 30.65 22.64 -11.81
C LEU A 724 31.89 23.46 -11.41
N VAL A 725 32.87 22.86 -10.73
CA VAL A 725 34.16 23.52 -10.44
C VAL A 725 34.86 23.92 -11.75
N TYR A 726 34.85 23.03 -12.75
CA TYR A 726 35.43 23.32 -14.06
C TYR A 726 34.75 24.52 -14.74
N LEU A 727 33.43 24.62 -14.72
CA LEU A 727 32.71 25.77 -15.27
C LEU A 727 33.09 27.08 -14.55
N LEU A 728 33.21 27.05 -13.21
CA LEU A 728 33.67 28.20 -12.43
C LEU A 728 35.12 28.59 -12.72
N LEU A 729 35.97 27.64 -13.09
CA LEU A 729 37.39 27.87 -13.39
C LEU A 729 37.66 28.30 -14.83
N LYS A 730 36.97 27.70 -15.80
CA LYS A 730 37.27 27.82 -17.23
C LYS A 730 36.26 28.67 -18.00
N GLU A 731 35.04 28.77 -17.51
CA GLU A 731 33.96 29.56 -18.11
C GLU A 731 33.46 30.66 -17.15
N ARG A 732 34.35 31.17 -16.30
CA ARG A 732 34.02 32.19 -15.29
C ARG A 732 33.37 33.43 -15.89
N GLU A 733 33.88 33.92 -17.01
CA GLU A 733 33.34 35.12 -17.67
C GLU A 733 31.90 34.92 -18.15
N LYS A 734 31.50 33.66 -18.43
CA LYS A 734 30.17 33.33 -18.91
C LYS A 734 29.18 33.08 -17.77
N TRP A 735 29.62 32.36 -16.72
CA TRP A 735 28.71 31.87 -15.67
C TRP A 735 28.98 32.43 -14.27
N GLY A 736 30.23 32.80 -13.97
CA GLY A 736 30.71 33.07 -12.62
C GLY A 736 29.94 34.19 -11.90
N ASP A 737 29.60 35.27 -12.60
CA ASP A 737 28.90 36.44 -12.01
C ASP A 737 27.47 36.10 -11.52
N LYS A 738 26.91 34.97 -11.95
CA LYS A 738 25.59 34.50 -11.53
C LYS A 738 25.63 33.34 -10.54
N ILE A 739 26.82 32.87 -10.18
CA ILE A 739 27.02 31.79 -9.21
C ILE A 739 27.55 32.38 -7.90
N TYR A 740 26.78 32.24 -6.84
CA TYR A 740 27.20 32.60 -5.48
C TYR A 740 27.82 31.39 -4.78
N VAL A 741 29.05 31.54 -4.31
CA VAL A 741 29.74 30.52 -3.50
C VAL A 741 29.54 30.88 -2.03
N GLU A 742 28.65 30.16 -1.34
CA GLU A 742 28.29 30.40 0.06
C GLU A 742 29.25 29.68 1.01
N GLY A 743 29.88 30.44 1.88
CA GLY A 743 30.83 29.95 2.87
C GLY A 743 30.66 30.56 4.26
N GLU A 744 29.66 31.43 4.48
CA GLU A 744 29.44 32.09 5.78
C GLU A 744 28.71 31.20 6.78
N TYR A 745 27.95 30.23 6.28
CA TYR A 745 27.26 29.22 7.09
C TYR A 745 27.34 27.85 6.41
N TYR A 746 26.99 26.81 7.16
CA TYR A 746 26.90 25.43 6.64
C TYR A 746 25.69 25.25 5.72
N PHE A 747 25.68 25.97 4.58
CA PHE A 747 24.71 25.77 3.50
C PHE A 747 24.73 24.32 3.02
N GLU A 748 25.94 23.76 2.98
CA GLU A 748 26.18 22.33 3.17
C GLU A 748 27.29 22.21 4.23
N GLY A 749 27.26 21.15 5.02
CA GLY A 749 28.19 20.98 6.12
C GLY A 749 28.73 19.57 6.22
N TYR A 750 30.04 19.44 6.09
CA TYR A 750 30.73 18.16 6.18
C TYR A 750 30.55 17.53 7.57
N TRP A 751 29.92 16.36 7.60
CA TRP A 751 29.45 15.74 8.84
C TRP A 751 30.53 15.52 9.90
N LEU A 752 31.77 15.19 9.53
CA LEU A 752 32.84 14.94 10.50
C LEU A 752 33.17 16.17 11.36
N GLU A 753 33.01 17.38 10.82
CA GLU A 753 33.24 18.61 11.58
C GLU A 753 32.10 18.93 12.55
N ILE A 754 30.91 18.38 12.27
CA ILE A 754 29.65 18.74 12.92
C ILE A 754 29.29 17.78 14.04
N ILE A 755 29.38 16.47 13.81
CA ILE A 755 28.74 15.49 14.70
C ILE A 755 29.31 15.53 16.12
N GLY A 756 30.60 15.84 16.28
CA GLY A 756 31.24 16.01 17.57
C GLY A 756 30.74 17.22 18.38
N THR A 757 30.15 18.23 17.73
CA THR A 757 29.78 19.49 18.38
C THR A 757 28.31 19.54 18.85
N LEU A 758 27.45 18.63 18.36
CA LEU A 758 26.00 18.65 18.60
C LEU A 758 25.60 18.66 20.09
N GLY A 759 26.35 17.98 20.95
CA GLY A 759 26.11 17.98 22.40
C GLY A 759 26.31 19.37 23.02
N ASN A 760 27.47 19.99 22.77
CA ASN A 760 27.78 21.34 23.24
C ASN A 760 26.78 22.37 22.69
N ILE A 761 26.38 22.24 21.42
CA ILE A 761 25.34 23.10 20.82
C ILE A 761 24.02 22.94 21.57
N THR A 762 23.62 21.70 21.90
CA THR A 762 22.40 21.44 22.69
C THR A 762 22.45 22.17 24.02
N ASP A 763 23.56 22.07 24.75
CA ASP A 763 23.73 22.71 26.06
C ASP A 763 23.66 24.23 25.98
N LYS A 764 24.26 24.84 24.95
CA LYS A 764 24.18 26.29 24.70
C LYS A 764 22.76 26.76 24.46
N TYR A 765 21.99 26.07 23.61
CA TYR A 765 20.60 26.44 23.34
C TYR A 765 19.69 26.21 24.55
N VAL A 766 19.93 25.15 25.33
CA VAL A 766 19.24 24.93 26.62
C VAL A 766 19.56 26.06 27.60
N GLY A 767 20.80 26.53 27.67
CA GLY A 767 21.19 27.68 28.47
C GLY A 767 20.41 28.95 28.14
N ILE A 768 20.27 29.27 26.84
CA ILE A 768 19.45 30.42 26.38
C ILE A 768 18.00 30.26 26.84
N GLU A 769 17.45 29.05 26.79
CA GLU A 769 16.06 28.80 27.17
C GLU A 769 15.83 28.88 28.69
N LYS A 770 16.85 28.55 29.51
CA LYS A 770 16.80 28.80 30.96
C LYS A 770 16.67 30.31 31.24
N GLU A 771 17.50 31.12 30.59
CA GLU A 771 17.50 32.58 30.74
C GLU A 771 16.21 33.23 30.22
N VAL A 772 15.68 32.76 29.08
CA VAL A 772 14.51 33.37 28.43
C VAL A 772 13.24 32.57 28.73
N GLN A 773 12.52 32.98 29.78
CA GLN A 773 11.29 32.30 30.24
C GLN A 773 10.24 32.07 29.15
N ARG A 774 10.11 32.99 28.18
CA ARG A 774 9.15 32.87 27.07
C ARG A 774 9.49 31.71 26.11
N LEU A 775 10.74 31.25 26.06
CA LEU A 775 11.14 30.09 25.24
C LEU A 775 10.74 28.74 25.88
N ARG A 776 10.53 28.70 27.20
CA ARG A 776 10.15 27.49 27.97
C ARG A 776 8.69 27.09 27.78
N ARG A 777 7.83 28.00 27.33
CA ARG A 777 6.38 27.72 27.19
C ARG A 777 6.11 26.76 26.04
N ARG A 778 5.14 25.86 26.24
CA ARG A 778 4.53 25.05 25.16
C ARG A 778 3.90 25.95 24.11
N ARG A 779 3.93 25.51 22.85
CA ARG A 779 3.53 26.32 21.69
C ARG A 779 3.03 25.46 20.55
N ALA A 780 2.21 26.05 19.68
CA ALA A 780 1.89 25.45 18.39
C ALA A 780 3.11 25.56 17.46
N GLU A 781 3.32 24.54 16.62
CA GLU A 781 4.39 24.52 15.62
C GLU A 781 4.29 25.71 14.65
N VAL A 782 3.07 26.13 14.27
CA VAL A 782 2.83 27.25 13.32
C VAL A 782 3.40 28.60 13.74
N VAL A 783 3.80 28.78 14.99
CA VAL A 783 4.42 30.02 15.49
C VAL A 783 5.93 29.86 15.77
N SER A 784 6.57 28.78 15.31
CA SER A 784 7.99 28.47 15.55
C SER A 784 8.94 29.57 15.10
N GLU A 785 8.69 30.24 13.97
CA GLU A 785 9.51 31.37 13.48
C GLU A 785 9.66 32.49 14.53
N ASN A 786 8.60 32.78 15.31
CA ASN A 786 8.68 33.79 16.37
C ASN A 786 9.64 33.38 17.50
N TYR A 787 9.82 32.08 17.74
CA TYR A 787 10.73 31.57 18.77
C TYR A 787 12.17 31.48 18.27
N ALA A 788 12.37 31.17 16.98
CA ALA A 788 13.65 31.33 16.32
C ALA A 788 14.13 32.79 16.45
N ALA A 789 13.28 33.76 16.10
CA ALA A 789 13.58 35.18 16.22
C ALA A 789 13.90 35.62 17.67
N MET A 790 13.27 35.01 18.67
CA MET A 790 13.58 35.28 20.09
C MET A 790 14.96 34.77 20.51
N ARG A 791 15.53 33.74 19.87
CA ARG A 791 16.88 33.25 20.16
C ARG A 791 17.97 34.09 19.48
N GLU A 792 17.68 34.71 18.34
CA GLU A 792 18.68 35.44 17.54
C GLU A 792 19.54 36.44 18.33
N PRO A 793 19.00 37.26 19.26
CA PRO A 793 19.83 38.17 20.05
C PRO A 793 20.94 37.48 20.85
N TYR A 794 20.71 36.25 21.29
CA TYR A 794 21.65 35.45 22.09
C TYR A 794 22.64 34.68 21.23
N LEU A 795 22.35 34.51 19.93
CA LEU A 795 23.19 33.79 18.99
C LEU A 795 24.16 34.71 18.23
N LYS A 796 24.03 36.04 18.36
CA LYS A 796 24.81 37.02 17.57
C LYS A 796 26.31 36.75 17.57
N ASP A 797 26.88 36.48 18.74
CA ASP A 797 28.32 36.28 18.92
C ASP A 797 28.81 34.88 18.52
N ALA A 798 27.90 33.97 18.17
CA ALA A 798 28.24 32.61 17.80
C ALA A 798 28.83 32.47 16.39
N GLY A 799 28.52 33.39 15.47
CA GLY A 799 28.78 33.23 14.03
C GLY A 799 27.96 32.09 13.40
N TYR A 800 28.05 31.84 12.09
CA TYR A 800 27.25 30.79 11.42
C TYR A 800 28.07 29.65 10.77
N GLY A 801 29.37 29.86 10.57
CA GLY A 801 30.22 28.94 9.82
C GLY A 801 31.05 28.02 10.69
N ARG A 802 32.18 27.58 10.14
CA ARG A 802 33.15 26.73 10.84
C ARG A 802 33.56 27.32 12.19
N TRP A 803 33.61 26.47 13.22
CA TRP A 803 33.88 26.83 14.62
C TRP A 803 32.75 27.57 15.35
N SER A 804 31.62 27.83 14.67
CA SER A 804 30.42 28.33 15.33
C SER A 804 29.86 27.31 16.31
N TRP A 805 29.27 27.81 17.39
CA TRP A 805 28.42 27.03 18.29
C TRP A 805 26.92 27.18 17.98
N ARG A 806 26.54 27.88 16.89
CA ARG A 806 25.20 27.78 16.33
C ARG A 806 24.97 26.39 15.75
N ARG A 807 23.70 26.01 15.66
CA ARG A 807 23.31 24.81 14.93
C ARG A 807 23.82 24.92 13.48
N PRO A 808 24.52 23.91 12.96
CA PRO A 808 24.82 23.85 11.54
C PRO A 808 23.49 23.73 10.79
N PHE A 809 23.38 24.39 9.65
CA PHE A 809 22.13 24.41 8.92
C PHE A 809 21.85 23.06 8.24
N ILE A 810 22.75 22.62 7.38
CA ILE A 810 22.70 21.29 6.77
C ILE A 810 23.93 20.48 7.20
N THR A 811 23.71 19.20 7.48
CA THR A 811 24.75 18.20 7.71
C THR A 811 24.67 17.15 6.62
N HIS A 812 25.71 17.04 5.80
CA HIS A 812 25.76 16.15 4.64
C HIS A 812 26.74 15.01 4.87
N PHE A 813 26.24 13.78 4.70
CA PHE A 813 26.98 12.54 4.97
C PHE A 813 27.77 12.06 3.75
N THR A 814 28.49 12.98 3.12
CA THR A 814 29.29 12.72 1.91
C THR A 814 30.22 11.52 2.13
N GLY A 815 30.10 10.52 1.27
CA GLY A 815 30.92 9.31 1.31
C GLY A 815 30.43 8.21 2.25
N CYS A 816 29.37 8.40 3.03
CA CYS A 816 28.80 7.33 3.85
C CYS A 816 27.93 6.34 3.04
N GLN A 817 27.30 6.80 1.96
CA GLN A 817 26.51 5.96 1.03
C GLN A 817 25.53 5.00 1.73
N PRO A 818 24.52 5.51 2.47
CA PRO A 818 23.63 4.70 3.31
C PRO A 818 22.95 3.56 2.55
N CYS A 819 22.65 3.80 1.28
CA CYS A 819 21.95 2.83 0.47
C CYS A 819 22.82 1.72 -0.13
N SER A 820 24.03 2.05 -0.58
CA SER A 820 24.93 1.06 -1.18
C SER A 820 25.65 0.24 -0.11
N GLY A 821 25.87 0.81 1.08
CA GLY A 821 26.69 0.25 2.16
C GLY A 821 28.20 0.40 1.90
N LYS A 822 28.59 0.85 0.69
CA LYS A 822 29.97 1.05 0.26
C LYS A 822 30.48 2.42 0.70
N HIS A 823 30.50 2.65 2.01
CA HIS A 823 31.08 3.85 2.58
C HIS A 823 32.56 3.98 2.18
N ASN A 824 33.05 5.22 2.12
CA ASN A 824 34.45 5.50 1.87
C ASN A 824 35.29 4.89 3.00
N GLN A 825 36.30 4.10 2.65
CA GLN A 825 37.18 3.40 3.60
C GLN A 825 37.98 4.33 4.52
N MET A 826 38.00 5.64 4.22
CA MET A 826 38.52 6.66 5.13
C MET A 826 37.72 6.77 6.43
N TYR A 827 36.49 6.23 6.47
CA TYR A 827 35.61 6.23 7.64
C TYR A 827 35.30 4.79 8.05
N GLU A 828 35.09 4.56 9.35
CA GLU A 828 34.49 3.30 9.80
C GLU A 828 32.98 3.33 9.54
N GLY A 829 32.42 2.27 8.93
CA GLY A 829 31.02 2.23 8.54
C GLY A 829 30.03 2.45 9.69
N GLU A 830 30.33 1.92 10.89
CA GLU A 830 29.53 2.16 12.09
C GLU A 830 29.49 3.66 12.47
N THR A 831 30.61 4.36 12.31
CA THR A 831 30.70 5.80 12.58
C THR A 831 29.75 6.59 11.65
N CYS A 832 29.62 6.19 10.38
CA CYS A 832 28.68 6.81 9.45
C CYS A 832 27.21 6.64 9.89
N TRP A 833 26.80 5.44 10.31
CA TRP A 833 25.42 5.17 10.70
C TRP A 833 25.05 5.88 12.01
N ASP A 834 25.92 5.82 13.00
CA ASP A 834 25.74 6.49 14.28
C ASP A 834 25.69 8.01 14.12
N ALA A 835 26.55 8.55 13.26
CA ALA A 835 26.54 9.96 12.91
C ALA A 835 25.22 10.41 12.26
N MET A 836 24.68 9.61 11.32
CA MET A 836 23.36 9.88 10.72
C MET A 836 22.25 9.86 11.75
N GLN A 837 22.21 8.84 12.62
CA GLN A 837 21.21 8.75 13.69
C GLN A 837 21.28 9.96 14.62
N ARG A 838 22.49 10.37 15.03
CA ARG A 838 22.70 11.53 15.89
C ARG A 838 22.21 12.82 15.27
N ALA A 839 22.55 13.11 14.01
CA ALA A 839 22.09 14.32 13.33
C ALA A 839 20.57 14.32 13.13
N LEU A 840 19.99 13.17 12.73
CA LEU A 840 18.55 13.06 12.52
C LEU A 840 17.78 13.23 13.83
N ASN A 841 18.23 12.63 14.94
CA ASN A 841 17.61 12.80 16.25
C ASN A 841 17.84 14.21 16.82
N PHE A 842 18.99 14.82 16.55
CA PHE A 842 19.26 16.21 16.92
C PHE A 842 18.31 17.19 16.24
N ALA A 843 18.03 16.97 14.96
CA ALA A 843 17.05 17.71 14.20
C ALA A 843 15.62 17.42 14.67
N ASP A 844 15.28 16.14 14.86
CA ASP A 844 13.94 15.70 15.29
C ASP A 844 13.60 16.20 16.69
N ASN A 845 14.58 16.37 17.58
CA ASN A 845 14.40 17.02 18.89
C ASN A 845 13.85 18.45 18.79
N GLN A 846 14.16 19.18 17.72
CA GLN A 846 13.64 20.54 17.51
C GLN A 846 12.16 20.49 17.11
N VAL A 847 11.76 19.47 16.36
CA VAL A 847 10.38 19.19 15.96
C VAL A 847 9.55 18.68 17.14
N LEU A 848 10.02 17.60 17.79
CA LEU A 848 9.37 16.94 18.92
C LEU A 848 9.15 17.86 20.11
N ARG A 849 10.02 18.86 20.31
CA ARG A 849 9.83 19.88 21.35
C ARG A 849 8.52 20.65 21.22
N ASN A 850 8.02 20.87 20.00
CA ASN A 850 6.71 21.50 19.81
C ASN A 850 5.56 20.59 20.26
N TYR A 851 5.78 19.27 20.32
CA TYR A 851 4.83 18.27 20.82
C TYR A 851 5.06 17.90 22.29
N GLY A 852 6.08 18.49 22.95
CA GLY A 852 6.41 18.22 24.35
C GLY A 852 7.20 16.93 24.57
N PHE A 853 8.01 16.51 23.59
CA PHE A 853 8.87 15.33 23.69
C PHE A 853 10.30 15.63 23.26
N MET A 854 11.24 14.78 23.65
CA MET A 854 12.61 14.74 23.12
C MET A 854 13.20 13.33 23.21
N HIS A 855 14.12 13.00 22.32
CA HIS A 855 15.02 11.86 22.42
C HIS A 855 15.95 12.06 23.62
N PRO A 856 16.02 11.10 24.56
CA PRO A 856 16.93 11.20 25.71
C PRO A 856 18.39 10.94 25.33
N ASP A 857 18.62 10.16 24.28
CA ASP A 857 19.93 9.89 23.68
C ASP A 857 19.82 10.11 22.17
N LEU A 858 20.81 10.77 21.56
CA LEU A 858 20.84 10.99 20.12
C LEU A 858 21.15 9.72 19.32
N LEU A 859 21.69 8.67 19.95
CA LEU A 859 21.91 7.37 19.30
C LEU A 859 20.69 6.44 19.38
N ASP A 860 19.82 6.62 20.37
CA ASP A 860 18.62 5.79 20.53
C ASP A 860 17.41 6.42 19.84
N SER A 861 16.86 5.71 18.86
CA SER A 861 15.67 6.14 18.11
C SER A 861 14.40 5.37 18.50
N SER A 862 14.46 4.50 19.52
CA SER A 862 13.38 3.57 19.85
C SER A 862 12.26 4.18 20.69
N PHE A 863 12.54 5.23 21.47
CA PHE A 863 11.54 5.94 22.27
C PHE A 863 11.90 7.40 22.51
N VAL A 864 10.91 8.18 22.94
CA VAL A 864 11.06 9.59 23.32
C VAL A 864 10.58 9.80 24.75
N SER A 865 11.14 10.79 25.44
CA SER A 865 10.76 11.17 26.79
C SER A 865 9.87 12.42 26.78
N PRO A 866 8.78 12.45 27.57
CA PRO A 866 7.95 13.64 27.72
C PRO A 866 8.72 14.74 28.45
N LEU A 867 8.51 15.98 28.03
CA LEU A 867 9.10 17.17 28.63
C LEU A 867 8.17 17.80 29.68
N PRO A 868 8.71 18.22 30.85
CA PRO A 868 7.93 18.99 31.81
C PRO A 868 7.46 20.31 31.20
N PHE A 869 6.41 20.90 31.78
CA PHE A 869 5.77 22.10 31.24
C PHE A 869 6.73 23.30 31.12
N ASP A 870 7.70 23.38 32.02
CA ASP A 870 8.66 24.47 32.19
C ASP A 870 10.08 24.11 31.71
N PHE A 871 10.24 23.04 30.92
CA PHE A 871 11.54 22.62 30.42
C PHE A 871 12.26 23.69 29.59
N PRO A 872 13.57 23.90 29.77
CA PRO A 872 14.40 23.38 30.86
C PRO A 872 14.12 24.12 32.18
N ALA A 873 13.75 23.39 33.23
CA ALA A 873 13.69 23.96 34.58
C ALA A 873 15.10 24.33 35.07
N GLU A 874 15.20 25.27 36.01
CA GLU A 874 16.47 25.79 36.53
C GLU A 874 17.35 24.69 37.12
#